data_AF-A0A4U1IC70-F1
#
_entry.id   AF-A0A4U1IC70-F1
#
_cell.length_a   1.000
_cell.length_b   1.000
_cell.length_c   1.000
_cell.angle_alpha   90.00
_cell.angle_beta   90.00
_cell.angle_gamma   90.00
#
_symmetry.space_group_name_H-M   'P 1'
#
loop_
_entity.id
_entity.type
_entity.pdbx_description
1 polymer ?
#
loop_
_entity_poly.entity_id
_entity_poly.type
_entity_poly.pdbx_seq_one_letter_code
_entity_poly.pdbx_strand_id
1 'polypeptide(L)'
;MGRGQTDVFNLFRRRAIPCRVLTGRTASDNGGPQNAIANSTECLRDRPSAQDALLVTFGKDKSDPGPGEGRTIRTAANSKFSRKPRQKNINPKIAFLLCALASLPPCAAHATTADCRPGTLVTVVAHLDDDLLFVNPGISERMHAGWCIVTVHLIGGSDSGPFSYVLTREKAIRQAYARMAGVPNEWDESTVEIAGKPVHQMVMKRLPRVKLLEMRLPGGRVRGGRVPLALLWDESATIASYPMNADGSGGARYDRAALIATLGAILKDATEIFTLNPDTVPFIEHPDHIYSARITRNVAQTLGLAVPIRYHLTYPMGGLPMNVPAAEVQLKRDEVASYFTIDGNEGTHVFGEYQWNGNWVARRYSFAGQTNRPEPDFVPRTLNLVNAYTSQCLTSAGAGKPPSLAACTGTPAQDWRWQPVTGYPGNPHDAALVSEASWLCVAERGRGLLEETCDASDIAQRWTPWDFGLVYTPWRRCLGEKDGVLALGACAPLTTEYRWAPTPHSQWTDLRLEGAMYADVRGNGKPGAVFVERRRDGPGFDVWATDLAPGAHAERWYANAVPFDYTSIQPTCQGDTLCFDSTRFLLADFEGTGRADLMAIAPRGGGTAFWLMRSTGSGFEKPRLWYQSALSPALAQQYAAADFSGHGRADVMAAQRRAHADGLDLWVLASNGATGSDPALWMAAPGLADGTQFLAAHIAGSAGSARTGLLALERSSEAGLSITQLASSGSAFNEAGSKQRFTGFPATLAKAASGDVDGDGVDDLIVLSARNPNAQNRANIDVWMMKGGARFADPERIATLNGVSWADEIPALVQPSGNAWQRQGPTLVLFERANAVIGDTYFTGGAPGLAGYPLSRDAKLGPMEDWGSLPGLFTETLRLDRQRQ
;
A
#
# COMPACT_ATOMS: atom_id res chain seq x y z
N MET A 1 -55.79 -31.23 32.57
CA MET A 1 -56.82 -31.28 31.52
C MET A 1 -57.14 -29.86 31.09
N GLY A 2 -57.15 -29.56 29.78
CA GLY A 2 -57.64 -28.31 29.17
C GLY A 2 -56.60 -27.19 29.03
N ARG A 3 -55.65 -27.30 28.08
CA ARG A 3 -55.64 -26.64 26.74
C ARG A 3 -55.50 -25.10 26.78
N GLY A 4 -54.25 -24.64 26.72
CA GLY A 4 -53.88 -23.28 26.32
C GLY A 4 -53.43 -23.25 24.86
N GLN A 5 -53.84 -22.18 24.16
CA GLN A 5 -53.52 -21.90 22.76
C GLN A 5 -52.02 -21.72 22.53
N THR A 6 -51.50 -22.37 21.48
CA THR A 6 -50.28 -21.99 20.76
C THR A 6 -50.51 -22.34 19.28
N ASP A 7 -50.56 -21.32 18.43
CA ASP A 7 -50.81 -21.46 17.00
C ASP A 7 -49.55 -21.94 16.25
N VAL A 8 -49.53 -23.26 16.04
CA VAL A 8 -49.41 -23.97 14.74
C VAL A 8 -48.50 -23.39 13.64
N PHE A 9 -47.35 -24.05 13.48
CA PHE A 9 -46.68 -24.40 12.22
C PHE A 9 -47.65 -24.98 11.17
N ASN A 10 -47.60 -24.56 9.90
CA ASN A 10 -46.87 -25.26 8.83
C ASN A 10 -47.34 -24.88 7.40
N LEU A 11 -46.41 -25.11 6.47
CA LEU A 11 -46.57 -25.25 5.01
C LEU A 11 -46.73 -23.96 4.20
N PHE A 12 -45.70 -23.58 3.43
CA PHE A 12 -45.81 -23.52 1.96
C PHE A 12 -44.44 -23.52 1.30
N ARG A 13 -44.12 -24.67 0.69
CA ARG A 13 -43.57 -24.83 -0.66
C ARG A 13 -43.40 -23.51 -1.44
N ARG A 14 -42.18 -23.05 -1.70
CA ARG A 14 -41.94 -22.15 -2.84
C ARG A 14 -41.86 -22.97 -4.13
N ARG A 15 -42.94 -22.91 -4.90
CA ARG A 15 -43.01 -23.33 -6.30
C ARG A 15 -42.03 -22.50 -7.13
N ALA A 16 -41.28 -23.18 -7.99
CA ALA A 16 -40.73 -22.59 -9.20
C ALA A 16 -41.87 -22.16 -10.12
N ILE A 17 -41.85 -20.92 -10.62
CA ILE A 17 -42.67 -20.43 -11.74
C ILE A 17 -41.79 -19.51 -12.60
N PRO A 18 -41.91 -19.56 -13.94
CA PRO A 18 -40.80 -19.40 -14.87
C PRO A 18 -40.65 -17.98 -15.43
N CYS A 19 -39.50 -17.74 -16.07
CA CYS A 19 -39.28 -16.59 -16.95
C CYS A 19 -40.44 -16.45 -17.95
N ARG A 20 -41.19 -15.36 -17.83
CA ARG A 20 -42.23 -14.99 -18.77
C ARG A 20 -41.63 -13.98 -19.74
N VAL A 21 -41.49 -14.40 -21.00
CA VAL A 21 -41.25 -13.52 -22.14
C VAL A 21 -42.49 -12.63 -22.30
N LEU A 22 -42.31 -11.31 -22.20
CA LEU A 22 -43.30 -10.34 -22.66
C LEU A 22 -42.91 -9.90 -24.07
N THR A 23 -43.51 -10.55 -25.07
CA THR A 23 -43.59 -10.01 -26.43
C THR A 23 -44.71 -8.97 -26.46
N GLY A 24 -44.35 -7.69 -26.65
CA GLY A 24 -45.27 -6.64 -27.06
C GLY A 24 -44.97 -6.23 -28.50
N ARG A 25 -45.90 -6.54 -29.41
CA ARG A 25 -45.92 -6.05 -30.80
C ARG A 25 -46.45 -4.62 -30.83
N THR A 26 -45.74 -3.74 -31.52
CA THR A 26 -46.34 -2.73 -32.43
C THR A 26 -45.45 -2.62 -33.68
N ALA A 27 -46.10 -2.77 -34.84
CA ALA A 27 -45.58 -2.46 -36.19
C ALA A 27 -45.27 -0.95 -36.30
N SER A 28 -44.48 -0.40 -37.24
CA SER A 28 -44.27 -0.74 -38.65
C SER A 28 -43.06 0.03 -39.23
N ASP A 29 -42.43 -0.56 -40.26
CA ASP A 29 -41.71 0.04 -41.42
C ASP A 29 -40.38 0.82 -41.15
N ASN A 30 -39.22 0.61 -41.81
CA ASN A 30 -38.87 0.04 -43.12
C ASN A 30 -37.37 -0.36 -43.18
N GLY A 31 -37.03 -1.43 -43.93
CA GLY A 31 -35.80 -1.56 -44.75
C GLY A 31 -34.56 -2.28 -44.17
N GLY A 32 -34.31 -3.53 -44.59
CA GLY A 32 -33.07 -4.32 -44.35
C GLY A 32 -31.92 -4.04 -45.36
N PRO A 33 -30.92 -4.93 -45.59
CA PRO A 33 -30.73 -6.29 -45.03
C PRO A 33 -29.33 -6.63 -44.44
N GLN A 34 -29.38 -7.51 -43.42
CA GLN A 34 -28.55 -8.69 -43.09
C GLN A 34 -27.09 -8.84 -43.58
N ASN A 35 -26.17 -9.08 -42.62
CA ASN A 35 -25.43 -10.36 -42.56
C ASN A 35 -24.94 -10.71 -41.14
N ALA A 36 -24.88 -12.02 -40.90
CA ALA A 36 -24.91 -12.73 -39.62
C ALA A 36 -23.66 -12.60 -38.73
N ILE A 37 -23.88 -12.56 -37.40
CA ILE A 37 -22.91 -12.99 -36.39
C ILE A 37 -23.58 -14.03 -35.48
N ALA A 38 -22.90 -15.16 -35.32
CA ALA A 38 -23.31 -16.28 -34.50
C ALA A 38 -23.24 -15.96 -33.00
N ASN A 39 -24.26 -16.39 -32.27
CA ASN A 39 -24.30 -16.39 -30.81
C ASN A 39 -23.30 -17.41 -30.24
N SER A 40 -22.45 -16.97 -29.31
CA SER A 40 -21.94 -17.81 -28.24
C SER A 40 -22.32 -17.19 -26.90
N THR A 41 -23.32 -17.80 -26.26
CA THR A 41 -23.77 -17.50 -24.91
C THR A 41 -22.89 -18.29 -23.94
N GLU A 42 -22.04 -17.62 -23.15
CA GLU A 42 -21.44 -18.22 -21.96
C GLU A 42 -21.90 -17.46 -20.72
N CYS A 43 -22.73 -18.14 -19.92
CA CYS A 43 -23.10 -17.70 -18.58
C CYS A 43 -21.90 -17.89 -17.65
N LEU A 44 -21.24 -16.80 -17.29
CA LEU A 44 -20.37 -16.77 -16.11
C LEU A 44 -21.24 -16.97 -14.86
N ARG A 45 -21.14 -18.17 -14.27
CA ARG A 45 -21.55 -18.41 -12.89
C ARG A 45 -20.49 -17.84 -11.98
N ASP A 46 -20.67 -16.59 -11.57
CA ASP A 46 -19.96 -16.07 -10.40
C ASP A 46 -20.46 -16.78 -9.15
N ARG A 47 -19.57 -17.56 -8.55
CA ARG A 47 -19.71 -18.03 -7.17
C ARG A 47 -19.28 -16.88 -6.24
N PRO A 48 -20.06 -16.53 -5.21
CA PRO A 48 -19.57 -15.64 -4.16
C PRO A 48 -18.57 -16.43 -3.28
N SER A 49 -17.34 -15.92 -3.12
CA SER A 49 -16.34 -16.48 -2.22
C SER A 49 -16.22 -15.66 -0.93
N ALA A 50 -16.17 -16.40 0.18
CA ALA A 50 -15.76 -16.04 1.55
C ALA A 50 -16.73 -15.15 2.38
N GLN A 51 -17.72 -15.83 2.97
CA GLN A 51 -18.18 -15.52 4.32
C GLN A 51 -17.47 -16.48 5.29
N ASP A 52 -17.11 -15.94 6.46
CA ASP A 52 -16.75 -16.56 7.73
C ASP A 52 -16.70 -18.10 7.78
N ALA A 53 -15.54 -18.60 8.22
CA ALA A 53 -15.32 -19.98 8.60
C ALA A 53 -16.34 -20.48 9.63
N LEU A 54 -17.17 -21.47 9.27
CA LEU A 54 -17.46 -22.62 10.14
C LEU A 54 -18.06 -23.84 9.37
N LEU A 55 -17.62 -25.02 9.82
CA LEU A 55 -17.85 -26.42 9.40
C LEU A 55 -19.29 -26.86 9.06
N VAL A 56 -19.41 -27.85 8.15
CA VAL A 56 -20.07 -29.16 8.44
C VAL A 56 -19.36 -30.31 7.69
N THR A 57 -19.25 -31.41 8.43
CA THR A 57 -18.60 -32.71 8.24
C THR A 57 -19.08 -33.64 7.12
N PHE A 58 -18.15 -34.53 6.73
CA PHE A 58 -18.30 -35.76 5.94
C PHE A 58 -19.46 -36.69 6.37
N GLY A 59 -20.17 -37.23 5.37
CA GLY A 59 -20.90 -38.50 5.45
C GLY A 59 -20.20 -39.55 4.58
N LYS A 60 -19.84 -40.67 5.19
CA LYS A 60 -19.23 -41.87 4.57
C LYS A 60 -20.11 -42.42 3.44
N ASP A 61 -19.49 -42.92 2.38
CA ASP A 61 -19.74 -44.32 2.00
C ASP A 61 -18.62 -44.95 1.16
N LYS A 62 -18.44 -46.24 1.40
CA LYS A 62 -17.39 -47.14 0.89
C LYS A 62 -17.57 -47.43 -0.61
N SER A 63 -16.46 -47.56 -1.34
CA SER A 63 -16.14 -48.76 -2.16
C SER A 63 -14.86 -48.55 -2.97
N ASP A 64 -13.86 -49.37 -2.68
CA ASP A 64 -12.84 -49.86 -3.62
C ASP A 64 -13.36 -51.19 -4.21
N PRO A 65 -12.73 -51.86 -5.22
CA PRO A 65 -11.49 -51.53 -5.94
C PRO A 65 -11.53 -51.82 -7.47
N GLY A 66 -10.45 -51.50 -8.20
CA GLY A 66 -9.99 -52.36 -9.31
C GLY A 66 -9.36 -51.67 -10.54
N PRO A 67 -8.42 -52.34 -11.25
CA PRO A 67 -7.26 -51.71 -11.89
C PRO A 67 -7.23 -51.80 -13.43
N GLY A 68 -6.30 -51.10 -14.08
CA GLY A 68 -6.08 -51.24 -15.54
C GLY A 68 -4.72 -50.71 -16.02
N GLU A 69 -3.86 -51.66 -16.39
CA GLU A 69 -2.72 -51.67 -17.33
C GLU A 69 -2.59 -50.42 -18.24
N GLY A 70 -1.43 -49.81 -18.49
CA GLY A 70 -0.19 -50.41 -18.96
C GLY A 70 0.04 -50.01 -20.44
N ARG A 71 1.04 -49.17 -20.73
CA ARG A 71 1.75 -49.22 -22.03
C ARG A 71 3.06 -48.45 -22.04
N THR A 72 4.08 -49.24 -22.35
CA THR A 72 5.47 -48.94 -22.70
C THR A 72 5.56 -48.31 -24.09
N ILE A 73 6.41 -47.30 -24.28
CA ILE A 73 7.10 -47.06 -25.57
C ILE A 73 8.58 -46.75 -25.27
N ARG A 74 9.48 -47.48 -25.96
CA ARG A 74 10.95 -47.33 -25.96
C ARG A 74 11.43 -46.57 -27.20
N THR A 75 12.69 -46.13 -27.11
CA THR A 75 13.71 -45.80 -28.16
C THR A 75 13.66 -44.37 -28.73
N ALA A 76 14.76 -43.64 -28.97
CA ALA A 76 16.20 -43.92 -29.07
C ALA A 76 17.06 -42.67 -28.67
N ALA A 77 18.24 -42.82 -28.03
CA ALA A 77 19.62 -42.56 -28.50
C ALA A 77 19.81 -41.35 -29.46
N ASN A 78 20.85 -40.50 -29.45
CA ASN A 78 22.21 -40.50 -28.89
C ASN A 78 22.81 -39.09 -29.19
N SER A 79 23.67 -38.51 -28.35
CA SER A 79 24.99 -37.97 -28.77
C SER A 79 25.74 -37.30 -27.61
N LYS A 80 27.00 -37.70 -27.48
CA LYS A 80 28.00 -37.25 -26.52
C LYS A 80 28.72 -36.02 -27.07
N PHE A 81 29.10 -35.08 -26.20
CA PHE A 81 30.37 -34.34 -26.35
C PHE A 81 31.02 -34.16 -24.99
N SER A 82 32.26 -34.64 -24.89
CA SER A 82 33.12 -34.64 -23.70
C SER A 82 34.14 -33.50 -23.81
N ARG A 83 34.32 -32.73 -22.73
CA ARG A 83 35.56 -31.98 -22.46
C ARG A 83 35.93 -32.12 -20.98
N LYS A 84 37.10 -32.71 -20.72
CA LYS A 84 37.77 -32.80 -19.40
C LYS A 84 38.32 -31.43 -18.97
N PRO A 85 38.53 -31.21 -17.67
CA PRO A 85 39.70 -30.49 -17.19
C PRO A 85 40.59 -31.34 -16.26
N ARG A 86 41.87 -30.95 -16.24
CA ARG A 86 43.03 -31.58 -15.59
C ARG A 86 42.92 -31.61 -14.06
N GLN A 87 43.23 -32.76 -13.45
CA GLN A 87 43.59 -32.89 -12.03
C GLN A 87 45.02 -32.38 -11.78
N LYS A 88 45.19 -31.55 -10.75
CA LYS A 88 46.50 -31.25 -10.14
C LYS A 88 46.68 -32.14 -8.90
N ASN A 89 47.85 -32.77 -8.81
CA ASN A 89 48.27 -33.66 -7.73
C ASN A 89 48.40 -32.91 -6.39
N ILE A 90 47.83 -33.47 -5.31
CA ILE A 90 48.10 -33.08 -3.92
C ILE A 90 48.76 -34.28 -3.21
N ASN A 91 49.81 -33.97 -2.44
CA ASN A 91 50.83 -34.84 -1.86
C ASN A 91 50.28 -35.67 -0.67
N PRO A 92 50.54 -37.00 -0.55
CA PRO A 92 49.83 -37.89 0.39
C PRO A 92 50.32 -37.86 1.86
N LYS A 93 51.03 -36.81 2.32
CA LYS A 93 51.58 -36.74 3.69
C LYS A 93 50.73 -35.97 4.71
N ILE A 94 49.58 -35.42 4.33
CA ILE A 94 48.70 -34.64 5.25
C ILE A 94 47.50 -35.48 5.77
N ALA A 95 47.29 -36.69 5.24
CA ALA A 95 46.14 -37.52 5.58
C ALA A 95 46.23 -38.25 6.95
N PHE A 96 47.39 -38.24 7.63
CA PHE A 96 47.60 -39.03 8.85
C PHE A 96 47.53 -38.25 10.17
N LEU A 97 47.33 -36.92 10.15
CA LEU A 97 47.16 -36.13 11.38
C LEU A 97 45.69 -35.78 11.71
N LEU A 98 44.74 -36.11 10.84
CA LEU A 98 43.32 -35.75 10.98
C LEU A 98 42.43 -36.84 11.62
N CYS A 99 42.95 -38.05 11.87
CA CYS A 99 42.16 -39.15 12.44
C CYS A 99 42.33 -39.36 13.96
N ALA A 100 43.07 -38.52 14.68
CA ALA A 100 43.29 -38.67 16.13
C ALA A 100 42.47 -37.72 17.02
N LEU A 101 41.53 -36.94 16.47
CA LEU A 101 40.69 -35.98 17.21
C LEU A 101 39.20 -36.35 17.29
N ALA A 102 38.79 -37.53 16.82
CA ALA A 102 37.39 -37.94 16.70
C ALA A 102 36.87 -38.81 17.88
N SER A 103 37.19 -38.45 19.13
CA SER A 103 36.62 -39.11 20.31
C SER A 103 36.48 -38.16 21.50
N LEU A 104 35.80 -37.03 21.27
CA LEU A 104 35.21 -36.26 22.37
C LEU A 104 33.71 -36.63 22.45
N PRO A 105 33.16 -36.92 23.65
CA PRO A 105 31.73 -37.11 23.81
C PRO A 105 31.00 -35.81 23.40
N PRO A 106 29.76 -35.87 22.90
CA PRO A 106 29.01 -34.67 22.60
C PRO A 106 28.88 -33.86 23.90
N CYS A 107 29.59 -32.73 23.97
CA CYS A 107 29.23 -31.70 24.93
C CYS A 107 27.77 -31.38 24.67
N ALA A 108 26.90 -31.69 25.62
CA ALA A 108 25.58 -31.09 25.67
C ALA A 108 25.80 -29.58 25.56
N ALA A 109 25.47 -29.01 24.39
CA ALA A 109 25.40 -27.59 24.21
C ALA A 109 24.36 -27.11 25.23
N HIS A 110 24.84 -26.63 26.38
CA HIS A 110 24.00 -25.96 27.33
C HIS A 110 23.33 -24.83 26.55
N ALA A 111 21.99 -24.77 26.60
CA ALA A 111 21.25 -23.66 26.03
C ALA A 111 21.88 -22.37 26.59
N THR A 112 22.65 -21.68 25.76
CA THR A 112 23.28 -20.43 26.16
C THR A 112 22.13 -19.49 26.48
N THR A 113 22.05 -19.05 27.74
CA THR A 113 21.07 -18.05 28.17
C THR A 113 21.12 -16.88 27.19
N ALA A 114 19.97 -16.51 26.62
CA ALA A 114 19.90 -15.43 25.64
C ALA A 114 20.51 -14.15 26.21
N ASP A 115 21.43 -13.52 25.47
CA ASP A 115 22.05 -12.26 25.87
C ASP A 115 21.10 -11.10 25.52
N CYS A 116 20.42 -10.56 26.53
CA CYS A 116 19.50 -9.44 26.40
C CYS A 116 20.14 -8.08 26.77
N ARG A 117 21.47 -7.99 26.90
CA ARG A 117 22.16 -6.73 27.24
C ARG A 117 21.82 -5.55 26.33
N PRO A 118 21.63 -5.71 25.00
CA PRO A 118 21.20 -4.61 24.13
C PRO A 118 19.80 -4.08 24.43
N GLY A 119 18.94 -4.90 25.03
CA GLY A 119 17.55 -4.58 25.35
C GLY A 119 16.60 -5.75 25.13
N THR A 120 15.39 -5.62 25.67
CA THR A 120 14.25 -6.54 25.48
C THR A 120 13.08 -5.75 24.90
N LEU A 121 12.72 -6.05 23.65
CA LEU A 121 11.47 -5.59 23.06
C LEU A 121 10.37 -6.59 23.43
N VAL A 122 9.31 -6.11 24.08
CA VAL A 122 8.07 -6.87 24.25
C VAL A 122 6.99 -6.26 23.36
N THR A 123 6.49 -7.04 22.41
CA THR A 123 5.38 -6.65 21.53
C THR A 123 4.12 -7.38 21.97
N VAL A 124 3.03 -6.67 22.24
CA VAL A 124 1.74 -7.27 22.57
C VAL A 124 0.70 -6.79 21.55
N VAL A 125 0.13 -7.73 20.80
CA VAL A 125 -0.91 -7.47 19.79
C VAL A 125 -2.07 -8.45 19.96
N ALA A 126 -3.15 -8.26 19.22
CA ALA A 126 -4.30 -9.15 19.31
C ALA A 126 -4.00 -10.47 18.60
N HIS A 127 -3.75 -10.42 17.30
CA HIS A 127 -3.69 -11.56 16.39
C HIS A 127 -2.28 -11.83 15.86
N LEU A 128 -2.05 -13.03 15.33
CA LEU A 128 -0.73 -13.53 14.88
C LEU A 128 -0.21 -12.84 13.60
N ASP A 129 -1.01 -12.04 12.92
CA ASP A 129 -0.65 -11.28 11.73
C ASP A 129 -0.43 -9.78 12.03
N ASP A 130 -0.92 -9.28 13.17
CA ASP A 130 -0.91 -7.87 13.52
C ASP A 130 0.52 -7.32 13.67
N ASP A 131 1.42 -8.12 14.24
CA ASP A 131 2.81 -7.72 14.44
C ASP A 131 3.57 -7.66 13.10
N LEU A 132 3.26 -8.56 12.16
CA LEU A 132 3.78 -8.55 10.79
C LEU A 132 3.23 -7.37 9.99
N LEU A 133 1.92 -7.10 10.06
CA LEU A 133 1.26 -6.07 9.26
C LEU A 133 1.52 -4.65 9.78
N PHE A 134 1.42 -4.43 11.10
CA PHE A 134 1.35 -3.08 11.67
C PHE A 134 2.62 -2.68 12.44
N VAL A 135 3.37 -3.64 12.98
CA VAL A 135 4.53 -3.36 13.86
C VAL A 135 5.87 -3.49 13.12
N ASN A 136 6.04 -4.52 12.30
CA ASN A 136 7.23 -4.72 11.48
C ASN A 136 7.36 -3.61 10.40
N PRO A 137 8.57 -3.07 10.08
CA PRO A 137 9.93 -3.52 10.41
C PRO A 137 10.44 -3.25 11.84
N GLY A 138 9.65 -2.71 12.76
CA GLY A 138 10.13 -2.40 14.12
C GLY A 138 10.71 -3.59 14.89
N ILE A 139 10.14 -4.77 14.68
CA ILE A 139 10.60 -6.01 15.32
C ILE A 139 11.90 -6.49 14.67
N SER A 140 11.95 -6.56 13.34
CA SER A 140 13.16 -6.94 12.61
C SER A 140 14.32 -5.98 12.90
N GLU A 141 14.09 -4.66 12.96
CA GLU A 141 15.10 -3.66 13.37
C GLU A 141 15.75 -4.01 14.72
N ARG A 142 14.95 -4.31 15.75
CA ARG A 142 15.47 -4.69 17.08
C ARG A 142 16.14 -6.06 17.08
N MET A 143 15.59 -7.01 16.33
CA MET A 143 16.16 -8.35 16.19
C MET A 143 17.57 -8.31 15.59
N HIS A 144 17.77 -7.50 14.54
CA HIS A 144 19.07 -7.27 13.90
C HIS A 144 20.03 -6.49 14.81
N ALA A 145 19.51 -5.57 15.64
CA ALA A 145 20.27 -4.86 16.66
C ALA A 145 20.69 -5.73 17.86
N GLY A 146 20.34 -7.02 17.87
CA GLY A 146 20.78 -7.97 18.89
C GLY A 146 19.87 -8.07 20.12
N TRP A 147 18.71 -7.41 20.10
CA TRP A 147 17.78 -7.38 21.24
C TRP A 147 17.09 -8.74 21.44
N CYS A 148 16.66 -8.98 22.67
CA CYS A 148 15.69 -10.02 22.96
C CYS A 148 14.31 -9.58 22.46
N ILE A 149 13.63 -10.47 21.74
CA ILE A 149 12.33 -10.23 21.13
C ILE A 149 11.33 -11.18 21.78
N VAL A 150 10.32 -10.61 22.43
CA VAL A 150 9.19 -11.34 22.99
C VAL A 150 7.92 -10.80 22.35
N THR A 151 7.29 -11.59 21.50
CA THR A 151 5.99 -11.23 20.90
C THR A 151 4.89 -12.02 21.56
N VAL A 152 3.83 -11.33 21.98
CA VAL A 152 2.67 -11.90 22.65
C VAL A 152 1.45 -11.68 21.76
N HIS A 153 0.79 -12.78 21.38
CA HIS A 153 -0.52 -12.73 20.74
C HIS A 153 -1.58 -13.14 21.76
N LEU A 154 -2.54 -12.24 21.99
CA LEU A 154 -3.62 -12.52 22.93
C LEU A 154 -4.60 -13.54 22.34
N ILE A 155 -4.90 -13.43 21.05
CA ILE A 155 -5.94 -14.18 20.35
C ILE A 155 -5.33 -15.27 19.48
N GLY A 156 -5.76 -16.52 19.67
CA GLY A 156 -5.32 -17.65 18.84
C GLY A 156 -6.20 -17.93 17.62
N GLY A 157 -7.48 -17.57 17.66
CA GLY A 157 -8.46 -17.85 16.61
C GLY A 157 -9.79 -17.15 16.88
N SER A 158 -10.70 -17.17 15.90
CA SER A 158 -12.02 -16.52 15.99
C SER A 158 -12.87 -17.09 17.13
N ASP A 159 -13.87 -16.34 17.61
CA ASP A 159 -14.87 -16.85 18.54
C ASP A 159 -15.58 -18.04 17.90
N SER A 160 -15.62 -19.18 18.61
CA SER A 160 -16.11 -20.49 18.16
C SER A 160 -15.33 -21.21 17.03
N GLY A 161 -14.19 -20.68 16.58
CA GLY A 161 -13.34 -21.34 15.58
C GLY A 161 -12.78 -22.71 16.04
N PRO A 162 -12.36 -23.59 15.11
CA PRO A 162 -11.76 -24.87 15.48
C PRO A 162 -10.30 -24.68 15.94
N PHE A 163 -9.84 -25.50 16.89
CA PHE A 163 -8.45 -25.46 17.37
C PHE A 163 -7.41 -25.72 16.27
N SER A 164 -7.77 -26.48 15.23
CA SER A 164 -6.90 -26.68 14.06
C SER A 164 -6.55 -25.37 13.33
N TYR A 165 -7.43 -24.37 13.41
CA TYR A 165 -7.17 -23.04 12.87
C TYR A 165 -6.06 -22.33 13.67
N VAL A 166 -6.13 -22.37 15.01
CA VAL A 166 -5.07 -21.86 15.90
C VAL A 166 -3.71 -22.46 15.54
N LEU A 167 -3.64 -23.79 15.41
CA LEU A 167 -2.41 -24.49 15.03
C LEU A 167 -1.90 -24.10 13.63
N THR A 168 -2.80 -23.76 12.71
CA THR A 168 -2.44 -23.32 11.36
C THR A 168 -1.79 -21.93 11.40
N ARG A 169 -2.36 -21.00 12.17
CA ARG A 169 -1.78 -19.66 12.37
C ARG A 169 -0.43 -19.70 13.07
N GLU A 170 -0.26 -20.58 14.06
CA GLU A 170 1.03 -20.78 14.74
C GLU A 170 2.10 -21.40 13.84
N LYS A 171 1.70 -22.27 12.90
CA LYS A 171 2.60 -22.74 11.84
C LYS A 171 3.00 -21.59 10.92
N ALA A 172 2.05 -20.73 10.56
CA ALA A 172 2.26 -19.59 9.68
C ALA A 172 3.24 -18.56 10.30
N ILE A 173 3.01 -18.17 11.57
CA ILE A 173 3.84 -17.16 12.24
C ILE A 173 5.28 -17.63 12.45
N ARG A 174 5.47 -18.92 12.78
CA ARG A 174 6.81 -19.52 12.88
C ARG A 174 7.59 -19.47 11.58
N GLN A 175 6.92 -19.70 10.44
CA GLN A 175 7.55 -19.58 9.13
C GLN A 175 7.91 -18.12 8.82
N ALA A 176 7.02 -17.17 9.11
CA ALA A 176 7.28 -15.74 8.89
C ALA A 176 8.46 -15.25 9.74
N TYR A 177 8.52 -15.60 11.03
CA TYR A 177 9.63 -15.24 11.90
C TYR A 177 10.95 -15.90 11.51
N ALA A 178 10.92 -17.16 11.04
CA ALA A 178 12.12 -17.84 10.54
C ALA A 178 12.71 -17.12 9.31
N ARG A 179 11.83 -16.69 8.38
CA ARG A 179 12.22 -15.84 7.25
C ARG A 179 12.76 -14.49 7.70
N MET A 180 12.04 -13.79 8.58
CA MET A 180 12.44 -12.49 9.12
C MET A 180 13.83 -12.54 9.80
N ALA A 181 14.15 -13.66 10.46
CA ALA A 181 15.43 -13.88 11.11
C ALA A 181 16.52 -14.45 10.17
N GLY A 182 16.16 -14.90 8.96
CA GLY A 182 17.07 -15.56 8.02
C GLY A 182 17.64 -16.89 8.53
N VAL A 183 16.92 -17.62 9.38
CA VAL A 183 17.36 -18.91 9.96
C VAL A 183 16.31 -20.01 9.73
N PRO A 184 16.71 -21.31 9.76
CA PRO A 184 15.76 -22.41 9.61
C PRO A 184 14.54 -22.32 10.53
N ASN A 185 13.38 -22.71 10.01
CA ASN A 185 12.12 -22.77 10.75
C ASN A 185 12.10 -23.95 11.74
N GLU A 186 12.86 -23.80 12.82
CA GLU A 186 13.00 -24.79 13.88
C GLU A 186 12.77 -24.14 15.25
N TRP A 187 11.81 -24.67 15.98
CA TRP A 187 11.33 -24.08 17.24
C TRP A 187 11.27 -25.14 18.33
N ASP A 188 11.57 -24.73 19.56
CA ASP A 188 11.23 -25.45 20.77
C ASP A 188 9.87 -24.95 21.26
N GLU A 189 8.89 -25.84 21.28
CA GLU A 189 7.52 -25.54 21.70
C GLU A 189 7.25 -26.16 23.07
N SER A 190 6.63 -25.39 23.96
CA SER A 190 6.34 -25.82 25.33
C SER A 190 5.19 -25.00 25.92
N THR A 191 4.45 -25.55 26.87
CA THR A 191 3.56 -24.75 27.72
C THR A 191 4.30 -24.31 28.97
N VAL A 192 4.33 -23.01 29.24
CA VAL A 192 4.95 -22.41 30.43
C VAL A 192 3.88 -21.82 31.34
N GLU A 193 4.10 -21.86 32.65
CA GLU A 193 3.24 -21.15 33.60
C GLU A 193 3.78 -19.74 33.87
N ILE A 194 2.94 -18.75 33.65
CA ILE A 194 3.23 -17.33 33.91
C ILE A 194 2.11 -16.79 34.81
N ALA A 195 2.47 -16.32 36.00
CA ALA A 195 1.52 -15.89 37.03
C ALA A 195 0.40 -16.92 37.31
N GLY A 196 0.73 -18.22 37.29
CA GLY A 196 -0.22 -19.32 37.54
C GLY A 196 -1.19 -19.60 36.39
N LYS A 197 -0.92 -19.07 35.18
CA LYS A 197 -1.68 -19.36 33.97
C LYS A 197 -0.79 -20.00 32.90
N PRO A 198 -1.29 -21.00 32.16
CA PRO A 198 -0.52 -21.60 31.09
C PRO A 198 -0.52 -20.71 29.85
N VAL A 199 0.65 -20.58 29.24
CA VAL A 199 0.89 -19.85 27.99
C VAL A 199 1.68 -20.77 27.06
N HIS A 200 1.27 -20.87 25.80
CA HIS A 200 2.03 -21.63 24.81
C HIS A 200 3.23 -20.80 24.35
N GLN A 201 4.43 -21.35 24.46
CA GLN A 201 5.69 -20.69 24.15
C GLN A 201 6.37 -21.38 22.98
N MET A 202 6.80 -20.60 22.00
CA MET A 202 7.62 -21.02 20.88
C MET A 202 8.95 -20.27 20.93
N VAL A 203 10.07 -20.97 21.12
CA VAL A 203 11.43 -20.39 21.16
C VAL A 203 12.21 -20.80 19.91
N MET A 204 12.79 -19.85 19.21
CA MET A 204 13.54 -20.14 17.98
C MET A 204 14.88 -20.82 18.30
N LYS A 205 15.15 -22.02 17.76
CA LYS A 205 16.34 -22.80 18.12
C LYS A 205 17.66 -22.12 17.76
N ARG A 206 17.72 -21.53 16.57
CA ARG A 206 18.93 -20.87 16.04
C ARG A 206 19.14 -19.46 16.56
N LEU A 207 18.09 -18.85 17.13
CA LEU A 207 18.13 -17.52 17.73
C LEU A 207 17.28 -17.48 19.02
N PRO A 208 17.69 -18.15 20.12
CA PRO A 208 16.85 -18.34 21.32
C PRO A 208 16.42 -17.07 22.07
N ARG A 209 16.94 -15.92 21.65
CA ARG A 209 16.49 -14.59 22.10
C ARG A 209 15.16 -14.15 21.49
N VAL A 210 14.64 -14.87 20.48
CA VAL A 210 13.34 -14.65 19.85
C VAL A 210 12.34 -15.67 20.39
N LYS A 211 11.27 -15.16 21.01
CA LYS A 211 10.22 -15.97 21.64
C LYS A 211 8.84 -15.44 21.24
N LEU A 212 7.94 -16.36 20.93
CA LEU A 212 6.53 -16.08 20.71
C LEU A 212 5.72 -16.70 21.86
N LEU A 213 4.78 -15.93 22.40
CA LEU A 213 3.91 -16.32 23.51
C LEU A 213 2.45 -16.22 23.06
N GLU A 214 1.78 -17.36 22.97
CA GLU A 214 0.39 -17.47 22.53
C GLU A 214 -0.51 -17.67 23.75
N MET A 215 -1.33 -16.66 24.07
CA MET A 215 -2.34 -16.79 25.12
C MET A 215 -3.56 -17.60 24.67
N ARG A 216 -3.73 -17.74 23.34
CA ARG A 216 -4.79 -18.50 22.68
C ARG A 216 -6.21 -18.18 23.20
N LEU A 217 -6.51 -16.90 23.43
CA LEU A 217 -7.88 -16.47 23.75
C LEU A 217 -8.74 -16.44 22.46
N PRO A 218 -10.07 -16.54 22.56
CA PRO A 218 -10.97 -16.40 21.42
C PRO A 218 -11.17 -14.93 21.01
N GLY A 219 -11.07 -14.66 19.70
CA GLY A 219 -11.17 -13.33 19.11
C GLY A 219 -12.61 -12.90 18.79
N GLY A 220 -12.89 -11.61 18.90
CA GLY A 220 -14.16 -11.01 18.54
C GLY A 220 -14.42 -10.98 17.03
N ARG A 221 -15.64 -10.57 16.67
CA ARG A 221 -16.03 -10.31 15.28
C ARG A 221 -15.62 -8.90 14.86
N VAL A 222 -15.22 -8.75 13.59
CA VAL A 222 -14.85 -7.45 12.99
C VAL A 222 -16.06 -6.53 12.82
N ARG A 223 -17.16 -7.04 12.24
CA ARG A 223 -18.36 -6.27 11.87
C ARG A 223 -19.52 -6.44 12.86
N GLY A 224 -19.16 -6.38 14.14
CA GLY A 224 -20.10 -6.47 15.25
C GLY A 224 -20.50 -7.88 15.65
N GLY A 225 -21.02 -7.98 16.88
CA GLY A 225 -21.27 -9.23 17.58
C GLY A 225 -20.43 -9.35 18.84
N ARG A 226 -20.19 -10.59 19.29
CA ARG A 226 -19.50 -10.84 20.56
C ARG A 226 -18.01 -10.51 20.46
N VAL A 227 -17.48 -9.80 21.46
CA VAL A 227 -16.07 -9.44 21.60
C VAL A 227 -15.53 -9.97 22.94
N PRO A 228 -14.97 -11.19 23.00
CA PRO A 228 -14.58 -11.82 24.27
C PRO A 228 -13.56 -11.02 25.10
N LEU A 229 -12.56 -10.41 24.46
CA LEU A 229 -11.54 -9.63 25.16
C LEU A 229 -12.14 -8.37 25.84
N ALA A 230 -13.05 -7.70 25.15
CA ALA A 230 -13.81 -6.58 25.69
C ALA A 230 -14.71 -6.98 26.85
N LEU A 231 -15.43 -8.10 26.71
CA LEU A 231 -16.29 -8.62 27.79
C LEU A 231 -15.47 -8.98 29.03
N LEU A 232 -14.26 -9.53 28.87
CA LEU A 232 -13.36 -9.76 30.00
C LEU A 232 -12.94 -8.45 30.67
N TRP A 233 -12.63 -7.43 29.87
CA TRP A 233 -12.06 -6.18 30.36
C TRP A 233 -13.08 -5.24 31.00
N ASP A 234 -14.20 -5.00 30.33
CA ASP A 234 -15.22 -4.01 30.72
C ASP A 234 -16.35 -4.64 31.52
N GLU A 235 -16.74 -5.88 31.19
CA GLU A 235 -17.89 -6.59 31.78
C GLU A 235 -17.47 -7.66 32.80
N SER A 236 -16.18 -7.70 33.17
CA SER A 236 -15.61 -8.66 34.13
C SER A 236 -15.89 -10.14 33.80
N ALA A 237 -16.07 -10.47 32.52
CA ALA A 237 -16.32 -11.83 32.10
C ALA A 237 -15.08 -12.73 32.31
N THR A 238 -15.32 -14.02 32.54
CA THR A 238 -14.26 -15.03 32.47
C THR A 238 -14.34 -15.75 31.13
N ILE A 239 -13.25 -15.71 30.35
CA ILE A 239 -13.16 -16.36 29.04
C ILE A 239 -12.27 -17.61 29.13
N ALA A 240 -12.63 -18.64 28.37
CA ALA A 240 -11.79 -19.83 28.23
C ALA A 240 -10.85 -19.65 27.03
N SER A 241 -9.58 -20.02 27.19
CA SER A 241 -8.63 -20.13 26.07
C SER A 241 -8.93 -21.40 25.28
N TYR A 242 -8.36 -21.47 24.07
CA TYR A 242 -8.15 -22.73 23.39
C TYR A 242 -7.17 -23.63 24.20
N PRO A 243 -7.09 -24.94 23.88
CA PRO A 243 -6.07 -25.82 24.42
C PRO A 243 -4.66 -25.25 24.29
N MET A 244 -3.77 -25.57 25.23
CA MET A 244 -2.35 -25.16 25.20
C MET A 244 -1.45 -26.24 24.61
N ASN A 245 -1.83 -27.51 24.77
CA ASN A 245 -1.10 -28.65 24.23
C ASN A 245 -1.61 -29.04 22.84
N ALA A 246 -0.71 -29.58 22.00
CA ALA A 246 -1.03 -30.02 20.65
C ALA A 246 -2.04 -31.18 20.59
N ASP A 247 -2.20 -31.93 21.69
CA ASP A 247 -3.19 -33.01 21.83
C ASP A 247 -4.61 -32.51 22.10
N GLY A 248 -4.82 -31.18 22.19
CA GLY A 248 -6.11 -30.57 22.47
C GLY A 248 -6.43 -30.43 23.97
N SER A 249 -5.44 -30.61 24.86
CA SER A 249 -5.58 -30.42 26.30
C SER A 249 -4.97 -29.10 26.83
N GLY A 250 -5.15 -28.83 28.14
CA GLY A 250 -4.45 -27.73 28.81
C GLY A 250 -5.05 -26.33 28.62
N GLY A 251 -6.31 -26.22 28.19
CA GLY A 251 -7.00 -24.93 28.13
C GLY A 251 -7.15 -24.30 29.53
N ALA A 252 -7.19 -22.97 29.58
CA ALA A 252 -7.28 -22.21 30.82
C ALA A 252 -8.46 -21.23 30.80
N ARG A 253 -8.76 -20.67 31.97
CA ARG A 253 -9.74 -19.60 32.13
C ARG A 253 -9.03 -18.33 32.58
N TYR A 254 -9.33 -17.23 31.91
CA TYR A 254 -8.82 -15.90 32.22
C TYR A 254 -9.98 -14.99 32.62
N ASP A 255 -9.82 -14.32 33.75
CA ASP A 255 -10.56 -13.13 34.11
C ASP A 255 -9.62 -11.92 34.02
N ARG A 256 -10.16 -10.72 34.32
CA ARG A 256 -9.40 -9.47 34.26
C ARG A 256 -8.14 -9.50 35.13
N ALA A 257 -8.25 -9.99 36.37
CA ALA A 257 -7.13 -10.01 37.31
C ALA A 257 -6.02 -10.98 36.86
N ALA A 258 -6.39 -12.17 36.39
CA ALA A 258 -5.46 -13.13 35.85
C ALA A 258 -4.74 -12.61 34.60
N LEU A 259 -5.44 -11.94 33.70
CA LEU A 259 -4.83 -11.38 32.49
C LEU A 259 -3.82 -10.26 32.85
N ILE A 260 -4.19 -9.36 33.77
CA ILE A 260 -3.29 -8.31 34.28
C ILE A 260 -2.04 -8.92 34.91
N ALA A 261 -2.20 -9.93 35.77
CA ALA A 261 -1.06 -10.58 36.43
C ALA A 261 -0.14 -11.30 35.43
N THR A 262 -0.72 -11.97 34.43
CA THR A 262 0.03 -12.70 33.40
C THR A 262 0.82 -11.73 32.51
N LEU A 263 0.17 -10.71 31.96
CA LEU A 263 0.84 -9.70 31.14
C LEU A 263 1.85 -8.88 31.95
N GLY A 264 1.55 -8.59 33.21
CA GLY A 264 2.49 -7.89 34.10
C GLY A 264 3.77 -8.67 34.30
N ALA A 265 3.67 -10.00 34.47
CA ALA A 265 4.83 -10.88 34.57
C ALA A 265 5.63 -10.98 33.26
N ILE A 266 4.99 -10.85 32.09
CA ILE A 266 5.67 -10.83 30.79
C ILE A 266 6.39 -9.49 30.56
N LEU A 267 5.72 -8.38 30.85
CA LEU A 267 6.21 -7.02 30.59
C LEU A 267 7.30 -6.56 31.57
N LYS A 268 7.49 -7.26 32.70
CA LYS A 268 8.41 -6.85 33.79
C LYS A 268 9.85 -6.60 33.33
N ASP A 269 10.32 -7.33 32.32
CA ASP A 269 11.71 -7.30 31.83
C ASP A 269 11.85 -6.46 30.54
N ALA A 270 10.77 -5.80 30.10
CA ALA A 270 10.78 -4.98 28.89
C ALA A 270 11.68 -3.76 29.08
N THR A 271 12.47 -3.43 28.05
CA THR A 271 13.15 -2.13 27.94
C THR A 271 12.47 -1.23 26.90
N GLU A 272 11.67 -1.81 26.00
CA GLU A 272 10.78 -1.11 25.07
C GLU A 272 9.52 -1.98 24.88
N ILE A 273 8.36 -1.34 24.81
CA ILE A 273 7.07 -2.03 24.61
C ILE A 273 6.44 -1.55 23.31
N PHE A 274 6.06 -2.49 22.43
CA PHE A 274 5.23 -2.20 21.27
C PHE A 274 3.83 -2.77 21.48
N THR A 275 2.81 -2.01 21.10
CA THR A 275 1.42 -2.49 21.01
C THR A 275 0.67 -1.72 19.92
N LEU A 276 -0.62 -1.99 19.75
CA LEU A 276 -1.48 -1.37 18.74
C LEU A 276 -2.07 -0.04 19.25
N ASN A 277 -3.02 0.55 18.53
CA ASN A 277 -3.62 1.83 18.89
C ASN A 277 -4.78 1.66 19.90
N PRO A 278 -4.66 2.11 21.17
CA PRO A 278 -5.73 2.00 22.17
C PRO A 278 -6.81 3.07 22.02
N ASP A 279 -6.48 4.16 21.33
CA ASP A 279 -7.23 5.42 21.31
C ASP A 279 -7.99 5.56 19.98
N THR A 280 -8.85 4.58 19.73
CA THR A 280 -9.79 4.54 18.62
C THR A 280 -11.11 3.90 19.08
N VAL A 281 -12.10 3.90 18.20
CA VAL A 281 -13.41 3.27 18.42
C VAL A 281 -13.56 2.02 17.56
N PRO A 282 -14.42 1.07 17.97
CA PRO A 282 -14.76 -0.08 17.14
C PRO A 282 -15.17 0.32 15.71
N PHE A 283 -14.97 -0.60 14.76
CA PHE A 283 -15.23 -0.44 13.33
C PHE A 283 -14.18 0.44 12.60
N ILE A 284 -13.72 1.57 13.17
CA ILE A 284 -12.42 2.16 12.76
C ILE A 284 -11.32 1.12 12.88
N GLU A 285 -11.45 0.29 13.90
CA GLU A 285 -10.50 -0.74 14.20
C GLU A 285 -11.20 -2.04 14.62
N HIS A 286 -10.51 -3.16 14.46
CA HIS A 286 -10.91 -4.40 15.08
C HIS A 286 -10.97 -4.23 16.61
N PRO A 287 -12.10 -4.57 17.27
CA PRO A 287 -12.22 -4.40 18.71
C PRO A 287 -11.07 -5.04 19.51
N ASP A 288 -10.64 -6.25 19.14
CA ASP A 288 -9.50 -6.89 19.84
C ASP A 288 -8.18 -6.10 19.74
N HIS A 289 -7.95 -5.33 18.67
CA HIS A 289 -6.75 -4.49 18.57
C HIS A 289 -6.81 -3.35 19.59
N ILE A 290 -7.99 -2.74 19.75
CA ILE A 290 -8.25 -1.69 20.74
C ILE A 290 -8.02 -2.23 22.14
N TYR A 291 -8.66 -3.36 22.49
CA TYR A 291 -8.57 -3.92 23.84
C TYR A 291 -7.19 -4.50 24.14
N SER A 292 -6.52 -5.15 23.19
CA SER A 292 -5.13 -5.60 23.40
C SER A 292 -4.20 -4.43 23.72
N ALA A 293 -4.33 -3.31 23.01
CA ALA A 293 -3.56 -2.10 23.26
C ALA A 293 -3.90 -1.44 24.60
N ARG A 294 -5.19 -1.31 24.94
CA ARG A 294 -5.64 -0.72 26.22
C ARG A 294 -5.20 -1.54 27.42
N ILE A 295 -5.35 -2.86 27.35
CA ILE A 295 -4.91 -3.79 28.38
C ILE A 295 -3.40 -3.66 28.57
N THR A 296 -2.62 -3.68 27.48
CA THR A 296 -1.17 -3.54 27.52
C THR A 296 -0.75 -2.21 28.14
N ARG A 297 -1.35 -1.08 27.72
CA ARG A 297 -1.13 0.25 28.30
C ARG A 297 -1.38 0.24 29.80
N ASN A 298 -2.55 -0.25 30.22
CA ASN A 298 -2.96 -0.25 31.63
C ASN A 298 -2.03 -1.10 32.49
N VAL A 299 -1.72 -2.32 32.05
CA VAL A 299 -0.78 -3.19 32.77
C VAL A 299 0.59 -2.54 32.86
N ALA A 300 1.16 -2.08 31.74
CA ALA A 300 2.49 -1.47 31.71
C ALA A 300 2.61 -0.26 32.65
N GLN A 301 1.56 0.58 32.74
CA GLN A 301 1.51 1.74 33.62
C GLN A 301 1.48 1.38 35.11
N THR A 302 1.04 0.17 35.47
CA THR A 302 1.00 -0.31 36.86
C THR A 302 2.30 -0.96 37.35
N LEU A 303 3.24 -1.27 36.44
CA LEU A 303 4.48 -1.98 36.80
C LEU A 303 5.53 -1.10 37.51
N GLY A 304 5.32 0.23 37.57
CA GLY A 304 6.31 1.16 38.10
C GLY A 304 7.59 1.26 37.25
N LEU A 305 7.55 0.77 36.01
CA LEU A 305 8.63 0.88 35.05
C LEU A 305 8.60 2.25 34.36
N ALA A 306 9.77 2.76 33.99
CA ALA A 306 9.93 3.95 33.15
C ALA A 306 10.51 3.54 31.80
N VAL A 307 9.68 2.91 30.96
CA VAL A 307 10.08 2.40 29.64
C VAL A 307 9.25 3.04 28.52
N PRO A 308 9.84 3.23 27.33
CA PRO A 308 9.08 3.68 26.17
C PRO A 308 8.02 2.64 25.78
N ILE A 309 6.81 3.12 25.50
CA ILE A 309 5.76 2.34 24.86
C ILE A 309 5.39 2.99 23.52
N ARG A 310 5.26 2.21 22.45
CA ARG A 310 4.89 2.69 21.12
C ARG A 310 3.60 2.04 20.66
N TYR A 311 2.66 2.88 20.25
CA TYR A 311 1.33 2.49 19.80
C TYR A 311 1.28 2.57 18.27
N HIS A 312 1.10 1.43 17.61
CA HIS A 312 1.08 1.33 16.16
C HIS A 312 -0.34 1.49 15.64
N LEU A 313 -0.51 2.32 14.61
CA LEU A 313 -1.76 2.43 13.88
C LEU A 313 -1.97 1.14 13.08
N THR A 314 -3.24 0.82 12.90
CA THR A 314 -3.76 -0.45 12.38
C THR A 314 -4.60 -0.14 11.13
N TYR A 315 -5.87 -0.54 11.01
CA TYR A 315 -6.66 -0.36 9.77
C TYR A 315 -6.66 1.07 9.20
N PRO A 316 -6.74 2.15 10.00
CA PRO A 316 -6.74 3.52 9.49
C PRO A 316 -5.51 3.89 8.66
N MET A 317 -4.37 3.21 8.88
CA MET A 317 -3.16 3.50 8.12
C MET A 317 -3.30 3.17 6.64
N GLY A 318 -4.25 2.32 6.24
CA GLY A 318 -4.49 2.02 4.82
C GLY A 318 -4.86 3.26 3.99
N GLY A 319 -5.40 4.30 4.64
CA GLY A 319 -5.66 5.60 4.01
C GLY A 319 -4.42 6.52 3.92
N LEU A 320 -3.33 6.22 4.62
CA LEU A 320 -2.15 7.10 4.72
C LEU A 320 -1.13 6.85 3.59
N PRO A 321 -0.20 7.79 3.31
CA PRO A 321 0.89 7.59 2.37
C PRO A 321 1.81 6.42 2.77
N MET A 322 2.57 5.88 1.81
CA MET A 322 3.54 4.82 2.11
C MET A 322 4.75 5.37 2.88
N ASN A 323 5.02 4.93 4.09
CA ASN A 323 6.15 5.43 4.89
C ASN A 323 7.23 4.38 5.19
N VAL A 324 7.17 3.20 4.57
CA VAL A 324 8.26 2.21 4.62
C VAL A 324 9.17 2.35 3.38
N PRO A 325 10.50 2.35 3.53
CA PRO A 325 11.44 2.31 2.41
C PRO A 325 11.23 1.09 1.52
N ALA A 326 11.35 1.26 0.20
CA ALA A 326 11.02 0.23 -0.78
C ALA A 326 11.70 -1.14 -0.58
N ALA A 327 12.98 -1.16 -0.23
CA ALA A 327 13.69 -2.41 0.05
C ALA A 327 13.09 -3.14 1.27
N GLU A 328 12.71 -2.40 2.31
CA GLU A 328 12.05 -2.95 3.49
C GLU A 328 10.62 -3.38 3.18
N VAL A 329 9.90 -2.66 2.31
CA VAL A 329 8.57 -3.10 1.83
C VAL A 329 8.67 -4.47 1.18
N GLN A 330 9.66 -4.71 0.32
CA GLN A 330 9.84 -6.00 -0.33
C GLN A 330 10.09 -7.14 0.66
N LEU A 331 10.97 -6.91 1.65
CA LEU A 331 11.26 -7.90 2.71
C LEU A 331 10.01 -8.19 3.55
N LYS A 332 9.34 -7.13 4.00
CA LYS A 332 8.09 -7.24 4.76
C LYS A 332 7.00 -7.96 3.96
N ARG A 333 6.90 -7.72 2.64
CA ARG A 333 5.94 -8.41 1.77
C ARG A 333 6.23 -9.90 1.69
N ASP A 334 7.50 -10.29 1.57
CA ASP A 334 7.91 -11.69 1.58
C ASP A 334 7.55 -12.38 2.92
N GLU A 335 7.76 -11.71 4.04
CA GLU A 335 7.42 -12.22 5.38
C GLU A 335 5.90 -12.41 5.53
N VAL A 336 5.12 -11.38 5.23
CA VAL A 336 3.66 -11.39 5.34
C VAL A 336 3.04 -12.39 4.35
N ALA A 337 3.54 -12.49 3.12
CA ALA A 337 3.06 -13.46 2.14
C ALA A 337 3.34 -14.90 2.57
N SER A 338 4.42 -15.14 3.34
CA SER A 338 4.70 -16.47 3.89
C SER A 338 3.64 -16.89 4.91
N TYR A 339 3.23 -15.94 5.76
CA TYR A 339 2.16 -16.13 6.72
C TYR A 339 0.84 -16.44 6.00
N PHE A 340 0.35 -15.54 5.14
CA PHE A 340 -0.95 -15.69 4.48
C PHE A 340 -1.02 -16.82 3.44
N THR A 341 0.11 -17.30 2.93
CA THR A 341 0.10 -18.54 2.11
C THR A 341 -0.28 -19.76 2.95
N ILE A 342 0.13 -19.79 4.23
CA ILE A 342 -0.20 -20.88 5.16
C ILE A 342 -1.58 -20.60 5.81
N ASP A 343 -1.84 -19.36 6.21
CA ASP A 343 -3.10 -18.90 6.79
C ASP A 343 -4.12 -18.57 5.69
N GLY A 344 -4.90 -19.56 5.29
CA GLY A 344 -6.02 -19.37 4.34
C GLY A 344 -5.67 -19.44 2.85
N ASN A 345 -4.39 -19.61 2.49
CA ASN A 345 -3.91 -19.61 1.09
C ASN A 345 -4.20 -18.28 0.36
N GLU A 346 -3.98 -17.18 1.07
CA GLU A 346 -4.24 -15.80 0.64
C GLU A 346 -2.94 -15.03 0.32
N GLY A 347 -1.83 -15.73 0.05
CA GLY A 347 -0.55 -15.07 -0.28
C GLY A 347 -0.64 -14.10 -1.46
N THR A 348 -1.54 -14.35 -2.41
CA THR A 348 -1.79 -13.45 -3.54
C THR A 348 -2.40 -12.11 -3.12
N HIS A 349 -3.15 -12.07 -2.01
CA HIS A 349 -3.71 -10.83 -1.45
C HIS A 349 -2.62 -9.91 -0.91
N VAL A 350 -1.48 -10.46 -0.52
CA VAL A 350 -0.35 -9.69 0.00
C VAL A 350 0.42 -9.02 -1.14
N PHE A 351 0.45 -9.63 -2.32
CA PHE A 351 1.08 -9.01 -3.48
C PHE A 351 0.19 -7.92 -4.10
N GLY A 352 -1.14 -7.99 -3.99
CA GLY A 352 -2.00 -6.88 -4.39
C GLY A 352 -1.92 -5.69 -3.41
N GLU A 353 -1.29 -4.57 -3.80
CA GLU A 353 -1.10 -3.37 -2.95
C GLU A 353 -2.41 -2.74 -2.44
N TYR A 354 -3.56 -3.11 -3.01
CA TYR A 354 -4.85 -2.49 -2.69
C TYR A 354 -5.87 -3.44 -2.11
N GLN A 355 -5.52 -4.72 -2.09
CA GLN A 355 -6.19 -5.69 -1.26
C GLN A 355 -5.72 -5.48 0.18
N TRP A 356 -6.59 -5.75 1.15
CA TRP A 356 -6.36 -5.37 2.54
C TRP A 356 -4.95 -5.70 3.05
N ASN A 357 -4.56 -6.96 2.95
CA ASN A 357 -3.29 -7.45 3.47
C ASN A 357 -2.09 -6.81 2.78
N GLY A 358 -2.15 -6.62 1.45
CA GLY A 358 -1.06 -6.02 0.68
C GLY A 358 -0.92 -4.51 0.89
N ASN A 359 -2.01 -3.81 1.20
CA ASN A 359 -2.00 -2.36 1.40
C ASN A 359 -1.26 -1.92 2.67
N TRP A 360 -1.37 -2.68 3.76
CA TRP A 360 -0.69 -2.32 5.01
C TRP A 360 0.82 -2.58 4.97
N VAL A 361 1.31 -3.42 4.05
CA VAL A 361 2.73 -3.80 3.97
C VAL A 361 3.63 -2.57 3.78
N ALA A 362 3.26 -1.64 2.91
CA ALA A 362 4.08 -0.48 2.58
C ALA A 362 4.09 0.64 3.64
N ARG A 363 3.49 0.39 4.81
CA ARG A 363 3.22 1.38 5.84
C ARG A 363 3.58 0.85 7.24
N ARG A 364 3.92 1.78 8.13
CA ARG A 364 4.13 1.58 9.58
C ARG A 364 4.00 2.92 10.28
N TYR A 365 2.81 3.23 10.81
CA TYR A 365 2.57 4.47 11.54
C TYR A 365 2.48 4.19 13.04
N SER A 366 3.06 5.07 13.86
CA SER A 366 2.98 4.92 15.32
C SER A 366 3.16 6.24 16.05
N PHE A 367 2.71 6.28 17.30
CA PHE A 367 2.97 7.37 18.23
C PHE A 367 3.60 6.85 19.52
N ALA A 368 4.38 7.70 20.19
CA ALA A 368 5.11 7.35 21.39
C ALA A 368 4.33 7.69 22.66
N GLY A 369 4.51 6.86 23.68
CA GLY A 369 4.09 7.08 25.06
C GLY A 369 5.18 6.63 26.04
N GLN A 370 4.89 6.73 27.33
CA GLN A 370 5.79 6.32 28.42
C GLN A 370 4.98 5.60 29.49
N THR A 371 5.49 4.48 30.00
CA THR A 371 4.76 3.68 31.01
C THR A 371 4.61 4.41 32.35
N ASN A 372 5.54 5.30 32.70
CA ASN A 372 5.44 6.12 33.92
C ASN A 372 4.56 7.38 33.75
N ARG A 373 3.87 7.52 32.61
CA ARG A 373 2.90 8.59 32.36
C ARG A 373 1.51 7.96 32.18
N PRO A 374 0.74 7.83 33.27
CA PRO A 374 -0.62 7.31 33.19
C PRO A 374 -1.49 8.18 32.29
N GLU A 375 -2.28 7.55 31.44
CA GLU A 375 -3.28 8.19 30.59
C GLU A 375 -4.66 7.59 30.91
N PRO A 376 -5.76 8.31 30.64
CA PRO A 376 -7.08 7.73 30.66
C PRO A 376 -7.19 6.48 29.76
N ASP A 377 -8.20 5.64 30.01
CA ASP A 377 -8.41 4.41 29.22
C ASP A 377 -8.72 4.69 27.74
N PHE A 378 -9.22 5.88 27.43
CA PHE A 378 -9.39 6.39 26.07
C PHE A 378 -9.03 7.88 26.04
N VAL A 379 -8.17 8.26 25.09
CA VAL A 379 -7.86 9.65 24.78
C VAL A 379 -8.42 9.95 23.38
N PRO A 380 -9.44 10.83 23.24
CA PRO A 380 -9.96 11.17 21.92
C PRO A 380 -8.88 11.76 21.02
N ARG A 381 -8.85 11.34 19.75
CA ARG A 381 -7.94 11.87 18.74
C ARG A 381 -8.72 12.66 17.69
N THR A 382 -8.27 13.87 17.45
CA THR A 382 -8.74 14.72 16.36
C THR A 382 -8.31 14.14 15.01
N LEU A 383 -9.19 14.23 14.03
CA LEU A 383 -8.98 13.80 12.64
C LEU A 383 -9.76 14.70 11.69
N ASN A 384 -9.44 14.60 10.39
CA ASN A 384 -10.30 15.14 9.34
C ASN A 384 -11.08 13.99 8.69
N LEU A 385 -12.29 14.23 8.21
CA LEU A 385 -12.97 13.30 7.31
C LEU A 385 -12.81 13.83 5.89
N VAL A 386 -11.94 13.22 5.11
CA VAL A 386 -11.60 13.63 3.74
C VAL A 386 -12.19 12.65 2.75
N ASN A 387 -13.06 13.13 1.86
CA ASN A 387 -13.66 12.28 0.83
C ASN A 387 -12.59 11.84 -0.19
N ALA A 388 -12.50 10.54 -0.47
CA ALA A 388 -11.44 9.98 -1.31
C ALA A 388 -11.57 10.39 -2.79
N TYR A 389 -12.79 10.64 -3.28
CA TYR A 389 -13.02 11.03 -4.68
C TYR A 389 -12.72 12.50 -4.93
N THR A 390 -13.17 13.41 -4.07
CA THR A 390 -13.01 14.86 -4.27
C THR A 390 -11.78 15.43 -3.56
N SER A 391 -11.24 14.72 -2.57
CA SER A 391 -10.24 15.22 -1.60
C SER A 391 -10.69 16.49 -0.86
N GLN A 392 -12.00 16.62 -0.66
CA GLN A 392 -12.60 17.67 0.15
C GLN A 392 -12.82 17.18 1.59
N CYS A 393 -12.67 18.10 2.52
CA CYS A 393 -12.86 17.87 3.95
C CYS A 393 -14.32 18.13 4.34
N LEU A 394 -14.87 17.23 5.16
CA LEU A 394 -16.10 17.48 5.89
C LEU A 394 -15.89 18.71 6.80
N THR A 395 -16.74 19.71 6.66
CA THR A 395 -16.62 21.00 7.32
C THR A 395 -17.88 21.29 8.10
N SER A 396 -17.73 21.62 9.38
CA SER A 396 -18.80 22.04 10.29
C SER A 396 -19.42 23.36 9.80
N ALA A 397 -20.74 23.41 9.80
CA ALA A 397 -21.52 24.62 9.55
C ALA A 397 -22.09 25.23 10.85
N GLY A 398 -21.93 24.53 11.97
CA GLY A 398 -22.39 24.94 13.30
C GLY A 398 -23.85 24.59 13.57
N ALA A 399 -24.34 25.04 14.74
CA ALA A 399 -25.62 24.61 15.30
C ALA A 399 -26.81 24.72 14.33
N GLY A 400 -27.59 23.65 14.24
CA GLY A 400 -28.81 23.55 13.45
C GLY A 400 -28.58 23.52 11.94
N LYS A 401 -27.33 23.39 11.48
CA LYS A 401 -26.99 23.34 10.05
C LYS A 401 -26.36 22.00 9.67
N PRO A 402 -26.53 21.54 8.42
CA PRO A 402 -25.83 20.37 7.92
C PRO A 402 -24.34 20.69 7.73
N PRO A 403 -23.43 19.76 8.04
CA PRO A 403 -22.05 19.88 7.57
C PRO A 403 -22.00 19.88 6.03
N SER A 404 -20.90 20.35 5.46
CA SER A 404 -20.69 20.42 4.01
C SER A 404 -19.29 19.94 3.61
N LEU A 405 -19.07 19.76 2.31
CA LEU A 405 -17.74 19.53 1.77
C LEU A 405 -17.09 20.87 1.41
N ALA A 406 -15.82 21.04 1.77
CA ALA A 406 -14.99 22.18 1.40
C ALA A 406 -13.55 21.74 1.13
N ALA A 407 -12.73 22.57 0.47
CA ALA A 407 -11.31 22.25 0.36
C ALA A 407 -10.69 22.14 1.75
N CYS A 408 -9.70 21.26 1.89
CA CYS A 408 -9.00 21.07 3.16
C CYS A 408 -8.10 22.26 3.45
N THR A 409 -8.55 23.11 4.37
CA THR A 409 -7.88 24.36 4.78
C THR A 409 -7.12 24.20 6.10
N GLY A 410 -7.36 23.11 6.84
CA GLY A 410 -6.80 22.91 8.17
C GLY A 410 -7.40 23.85 9.22
N THR A 411 -8.59 24.40 8.94
CA THR A 411 -9.32 25.23 9.91
C THR A 411 -9.97 24.36 10.98
N PRO A 412 -10.17 24.87 12.22
CA PRO A 412 -10.82 24.11 13.29
C PRO A 412 -12.21 23.57 12.94
N ALA A 413 -12.91 24.20 11.99
CA ALA A 413 -14.21 23.72 11.51
C ALA A 413 -14.13 22.37 10.77
N GLN A 414 -12.93 21.91 10.41
CA GLN A 414 -12.67 20.64 9.71
C GLN A 414 -12.12 19.56 10.65
N ASP A 415 -11.95 19.90 11.92
CA ASP A 415 -11.45 19.02 12.95
C ASP A 415 -12.62 18.31 13.62
N TRP A 416 -12.58 16.98 13.58
CA TRP A 416 -13.60 16.09 14.12
C TRP A 416 -12.98 15.09 15.07
N ARG A 417 -13.81 14.51 15.93
CA ARG A 417 -13.45 13.30 16.67
C ARG A 417 -14.59 12.30 16.71
N TRP A 418 -14.23 11.03 16.80
CA TRP A 418 -15.15 9.97 17.16
C TRP A 418 -15.17 9.82 18.67
N GLN A 419 -16.32 10.11 19.28
CA GLN A 419 -16.54 9.99 20.70
C GLN A 419 -17.22 8.66 21.00
N PRO A 420 -16.60 7.73 21.75
CA PRO A 420 -17.27 6.52 22.19
C PRO A 420 -18.55 6.83 22.98
N VAL A 421 -19.58 6.05 22.74
CA VAL A 421 -20.88 6.08 23.42
C VAL A 421 -21.07 4.75 24.15
N THR A 422 -21.55 4.80 25.40
CA THR A 422 -21.75 3.60 26.21
C THR A 422 -22.70 2.61 25.51
N GLY A 423 -22.26 1.36 25.40
CA GLY A 423 -23.01 0.27 24.78
C GLY A 423 -22.33 -1.08 24.97
N TYR A 424 -23.01 -2.15 24.55
CA TYR A 424 -22.45 -3.50 24.55
C TYR A 424 -21.24 -3.59 23.61
N PRO A 425 -20.12 -4.20 24.02
CA PRO A 425 -18.95 -4.34 23.16
C PRO A 425 -19.24 -5.06 21.84
N GLY A 426 -18.89 -4.43 20.72
CA GLY A 426 -19.17 -4.94 19.37
C GLY A 426 -20.53 -4.50 18.80
N ASN A 427 -21.18 -3.52 19.41
CA ASN A 427 -22.34 -2.84 18.79
C ASN A 427 -21.87 -1.86 17.70
N PRO A 428 -22.39 -1.93 16.46
CA PRO A 428 -22.03 -0.99 15.39
C PRO A 428 -22.43 0.47 15.62
N HIS A 429 -23.24 0.81 16.62
CA HIS A 429 -23.71 2.17 16.86
C HIS A 429 -23.19 2.72 18.20
N ASP A 430 -21.87 2.74 18.35
CA ASP A 430 -21.16 3.03 19.59
C ASP A 430 -20.25 4.26 19.53
N ALA A 431 -20.37 5.10 18.50
CA ALA A 431 -19.62 6.35 18.39
C ALA A 431 -20.51 7.52 17.96
N ALA A 432 -20.21 8.71 18.46
CA ALA A 432 -20.76 9.97 17.97
C ALA A 432 -19.68 10.75 17.19
N LEU A 433 -20.06 11.37 16.07
CA LEU A 433 -19.19 12.28 15.34
C LEU A 433 -19.32 13.69 15.93
N VAL A 434 -18.24 14.21 16.51
CA VAL A 434 -18.22 15.50 17.22
C VAL A 434 -17.32 16.49 16.50
N SER A 435 -17.82 17.69 16.26
CA SER A 435 -17.02 18.82 15.76
C SER A 435 -16.15 19.39 16.89
N GLU A 436 -14.84 19.54 16.67
CA GLU A 436 -13.94 20.13 17.67
C GLU A 436 -14.13 21.65 17.77
N ALA A 437 -14.63 22.30 16.71
CA ALA A 437 -14.92 23.73 16.72
C ALA A 437 -16.18 24.08 17.52
N SER A 438 -17.25 23.29 17.37
CA SER A 438 -18.56 23.60 17.94
C SER A 438 -18.94 22.75 19.15
N TRP A 439 -18.24 21.63 19.38
CA TRP A 439 -18.58 20.61 20.38
C TRP A 439 -19.98 20.01 20.20
N LEU A 440 -20.53 20.13 18.99
CA LEU A 440 -21.82 19.57 18.60
C LEU A 440 -21.62 18.19 17.97
N CYS A 441 -22.64 17.35 18.13
CA CYS A 441 -22.72 16.04 17.52
C CYS A 441 -23.48 16.13 16.19
N VAL A 442 -23.06 15.36 15.20
CA VAL A 442 -23.80 15.22 13.94
C VAL A 442 -24.90 14.20 14.11
N ALA A 443 -26.14 14.62 13.88
CA ALA A 443 -27.32 13.78 13.92
C ALA A 443 -27.93 13.55 12.53
N GLU A 444 -28.49 12.37 12.32
CA GLU A 444 -29.29 12.08 11.13
C GLU A 444 -30.77 12.39 11.40
N ARG A 445 -31.32 13.38 10.68
CA ARG A 445 -32.70 13.88 10.86
C ARG A 445 -33.42 13.98 9.52
N GLY A 446 -34.66 13.49 9.46
CA GLY A 446 -35.44 13.42 8.22
C GLY A 446 -34.71 12.70 7.08
N ARG A 447 -34.12 13.45 6.14
CA ARG A 447 -33.32 12.91 5.03
C ARG A 447 -31.86 13.35 5.05
N GLY A 448 -31.44 14.20 5.98
CA GLY A 448 -30.12 14.84 6.00
C GLY A 448 -29.43 14.77 7.36
N LEU A 449 -28.35 15.53 7.47
CA LEU A 449 -27.53 15.65 8.67
C LEU A 449 -27.72 17.02 9.32
N LEU A 450 -27.61 17.11 10.63
CA LEU A 450 -27.66 18.37 11.38
C LEU A 450 -26.65 18.33 12.53
N GLU A 451 -25.98 19.44 12.82
CA GLU A 451 -25.20 19.60 14.05
C GLU A 451 -26.09 20.08 15.20
N GLU A 452 -26.07 19.35 16.32
CA GLU A 452 -26.89 19.62 17.49
C GLU A 452 -26.16 19.24 18.79
N THR A 453 -26.72 19.62 19.94
CA THR A 453 -26.15 19.28 21.24
C THR A 453 -25.99 17.77 21.38
N CYS A 454 -24.81 17.32 21.81
CA CYS A 454 -24.54 15.91 22.01
C CYS A 454 -25.46 15.30 23.09
N ASP A 455 -26.15 14.22 22.72
CA ASP A 455 -26.96 13.38 23.58
C ASP A 455 -26.62 11.92 23.31
N ALA A 456 -25.88 11.32 24.25
CA ALA A 456 -25.47 9.92 24.14
C ALA A 456 -26.65 8.95 24.05
N SER A 457 -27.85 9.32 24.51
CA SER A 457 -29.06 8.49 24.43
C SER A 457 -29.77 8.57 23.08
N ASP A 458 -29.49 9.59 22.28
CA ASP A 458 -30.13 9.79 20.99
C ASP A 458 -29.54 8.85 19.94
N ILE A 459 -30.37 7.91 19.49
CA ILE A 459 -29.98 6.94 18.47
C ILE A 459 -29.54 7.59 17.15
N ALA A 460 -30.10 8.76 16.82
CA ALA A 460 -29.75 9.46 15.59
C ALA A 460 -28.43 10.23 15.68
N GLN A 461 -27.69 10.15 16.79
CA GLN A 461 -26.30 10.59 16.92
C GLN A 461 -25.31 9.41 17.01
N ARG A 462 -25.76 8.15 16.84
CA ARG A 462 -24.94 6.95 17.02
C ARG A 462 -24.51 6.32 15.68
N TRP A 463 -23.30 6.63 15.26
CA TRP A 463 -22.68 6.26 13.99
C TRP A 463 -21.95 4.91 14.07
N THR A 464 -21.73 4.30 12.90
CA THR A 464 -20.69 3.28 12.69
C THR A 464 -19.57 3.94 11.90
N PRO A 465 -18.47 4.32 12.55
CA PRO A 465 -17.55 5.31 12.02
C PRO A 465 -16.79 4.89 10.77
N TRP A 466 -16.51 3.60 10.56
CA TRP A 466 -15.58 3.20 9.52
C TRP A 466 -15.66 1.69 9.24
N ASP A 467 -15.71 1.25 7.99
CA ASP A 467 -15.42 -0.14 7.57
C ASP A 467 -14.58 0.00 6.31
N PHE A 468 -13.26 -0.01 6.48
CA PHE A 468 -12.29 0.23 5.39
C PHE A 468 -12.56 1.52 4.58
N GLY A 469 -12.94 2.60 5.27
CA GLY A 469 -13.21 3.92 4.67
C GLY A 469 -14.69 4.20 4.42
N LEU A 470 -15.60 3.24 4.64
CA LEU A 470 -17.04 3.49 4.63
C LEU A 470 -17.51 4.00 5.99
N VAL A 471 -18.19 5.14 6.02
CA VAL A 471 -18.79 5.68 7.25
C VAL A 471 -20.30 5.41 7.21
N TYR A 472 -20.84 4.64 8.17
CA TYR A 472 -22.27 4.38 8.25
C TYR A 472 -22.96 5.36 9.18
N THR A 473 -24.05 5.91 8.67
CA THR A 473 -24.91 6.82 9.39
C THR A 473 -25.73 6.06 10.45
N PRO A 474 -26.32 6.77 11.42
CA PRO A 474 -27.22 6.21 12.43
C PRO A 474 -28.34 5.32 11.88
N TRP A 475 -28.87 5.60 10.69
CA TRP A 475 -29.88 4.77 10.01
C TRP A 475 -29.30 3.79 8.99
N ARG A 476 -28.02 3.45 9.12
CA ARG A 476 -27.30 2.44 8.31
C ARG A 476 -27.24 2.76 6.82
N ARG A 477 -27.23 4.04 6.48
CA ARG A 477 -26.84 4.51 5.14
C ARG A 477 -25.34 4.73 5.11
N CYS A 478 -24.75 4.77 3.93
CA CYS A 478 -23.36 5.13 3.78
C CYS A 478 -23.25 6.63 3.48
N LEU A 479 -22.38 7.30 4.22
CA LEU A 479 -22.01 8.69 3.98
C LEU A 479 -21.03 8.75 2.80
N GLY A 480 -21.33 9.60 1.83
CA GLY A 480 -20.44 9.87 0.72
C GLY A 480 -20.71 11.23 0.13
N GLU A 481 -20.33 11.36 -1.13
CA GLU A 481 -20.43 12.57 -1.91
C GLU A 481 -21.16 12.27 -3.23
N LYS A 482 -21.90 13.25 -3.73
CA LYS A 482 -22.46 13.24 -5.08
C LYS A 482 -22.58 14.67 -5.59
N ASP A 483 -21.99 14.93 -6.75
CA ASP A 483 -22.02 16.23 -7.44
C ASP A 483 -21.55 17.44 -6.60
N GLY A 484 -20.52 17.25 -5.78
CA GLY A 484 -19.92 18.20 -4.83
C GLY A 484 -20.68 18.34 -3.51
N VAL A 485 -21.65 17.48 -3.21
CA VAL A 485 -22.53 17.59 -2.03
C VAL A 485 -22.54 16.30 -1.23
N LEU A 486 -22.67 16.39 0.09
CA LEU A 486 -22.84 15.21 0.94
C LEU A 486 -24.09 14.42 0.54
N ALA A 487 -23.91 13.11 0.39
CA ALA A 487 -24.95 12.18 0.00
C ALA A 487 -25.03 11.02 0.98
N LEU A 488 -26.25 10.51 1.20
CA LEU A 488 -26.53 9.36 2.06
C LEU A 488 -27.14 8.25 1.19
N GLY A 489 -26.41 7.16 1.00
CA GLY A 489 -26.73 6.10 0.04
C GLY A 489 -26.85 4.70 0.63
N ALA A 490 -27.20 3.71 -0.20
CA ALA A 490 -27.14 2.29 0.16
C ALA A 490 -25.70 1.77 0.04
N CYS A 491 -25.30 0.85 0.91
CA CYS A 491 -23.88 0.51 1.09
C CYS A 491 -23.29 -0.60 0.18
N ALA A 492 -24.05 -1.16 -0.76
CA ALA A 492 -23.74 -2.51 -1.27
C ALA A 492 -22.65 -2.63 -2.36
N PRO A 493 -22.28 -1.58 -3.11
CA PRO A 493 -20.97 -1.62 -3.81
C PRO A 493 -20.37 -0.22 -4.12
N LEU A 494 -20.53 0.76 -3.23
CA LEU A 494 -20.23 2.16 -3.52
C LEU A 494 -18.80 2.40 -4.02
N THR A 495 -18.62 3.44 -4.83
CA THR A 495 -17.32 3.81 -5.40
C THR A 495 -16.48 4.63 -4.40
N THR A 496 -15.38 5.21 -4.87
CA THR A 496 -14.57 6.19 -4.10
C THR A 496 -15.38 7.37 -3.56
N GLU A 497 -16.51 7.70 -4.16
CA GLU A 497 -17.42 8.76 -3.71
C GLU A 497 -17.88 8.56 -2.26
N TYR A 498 -17.86 7.32 -1.76
CA TYR A 498 -18.29 6.97 -0.41
C TYR A 498 -17.15 6.50 0.50
N ARG A 499 -15.90 6.67 0.05
CA ARG A 499 -14.71 6.35 0.85
C ARG A 499 -14.15 7.61 1.50
N TRP A 500 -13.64 7.46 2.71
CA TRP A 500 -13.10 8.55 3.52
C TRP A 500 -11.70 8.23 4.03
N ALA A 501 -10.83 9.24 4.14
CA ALA A 501 -9.53 9.20 4.84
C ALA A 501 -9.56 10.07 6.11
N PRO A 502 -8.70 9.75 7.10
CA PRO A 502 -8.63 10.49 8.36
C PRO A 502 -7.82 11.80 8.24
N THR A 503 -7.29 12.11 7.04
CA THR A 503 -6.39 13.25 6.81
C THR A 503 -6.33 13.61 5.32
N PRO A 504 -6.06 14.88 4.96
CA PRO A 504 -5.76 15.29 3.58
C PRO A 504 -4.39 14.79 3.08
N HIS A 505 -3.51 14.34 3.97
CA HIS A 505 -2.25 13.67 3.62
C HIS A 505 -2.50 12.17 3.53
N SER A 506 -3.12 11.71 2.44
CA SER A 506 -3.57 10.34 2.23
C SER A 506 -2.84 9.68 1.06
N GLN A 507 -3.05 8.39 0.84
CA GLN A 507 -2.40 7.64 -0.24
C GLN A 507 -2.65 8.21 -1.65
N TRP A 508 -3.78 8.87 -1.89
CA TRP A 508 -4.10 9.46 -3.19
C TRP A 508 -3.59 10.89 -3.36
N THR A 509 -3.15 11.53 -2.27
CA THR A 509 -2.46 12.83 -2.32
C THR A 509 -0.94 12.68 -2.33
N ASP A 510 -0.47 11.42 -2.37
CA ASP A 510 0.95 11.08 -2.36
C ASP A 510 1.62 11.38 -3.71
N LEU A 511 2.35 12.49 -3.75
CA LEU A 511 3.04 12.98 -4.96
C LEU A 511 4.26 12.13 -5.37
N ARG A 512 4.55 11.03 -4.66
CA ARG A 512 5.64 10.09 -5.01
C ARG A 512 5.19 8.99 -5.96
N LEU A 513 3.90 8.93 -6.25
CA LEU A 513 3.29 8.00 -7.19
C LEU A 513 3.35 8.56 -8.61
N GLU A 514 3.69 7.70 -9.55
CA GLU A 514 3.66 7.96 -10.98
C GLU A 514 2.78 6.91 -11.66
N GLY A 515 1.98 7.36 -12.63
CA GLY A 515 1.01 6.49 -13.32
C GLY A 515 1.65 5.70 -14.46
N ALA A 516 2.06 6.44 -15.50
CA ALA A 516 2.74 5.91 -16.67
C ALA A 516 3.90 6.84 -17.07
N MET A 517 4.86 6.28 -17.79
CA MET A 517 5.95 6.99 -18.45
C MET A 517 5.62 7.19 -19.93
N TYR A 518 6.06 8.28 -20.54
CA TYR A 518 5.67 8.65 -21.90
C TYR A 518 6.87 8.94 -22.80
N ALA A 519 6.99 8.24 -23.91
CA ALA A 519 8.03 8.46 -24.92
C ALA A 519 7.72 7.73 -26.24
N ASP A 520 8.44 8.05 -27.31
CA ASP A 520 8.37 7.28 -28.56
C ASP A 520 9.11 5.95 -28.43
N VAL A 521 8.38 4.93 -28.00
CA VAL A 521 8.90 3.56 -27.85
C VAL A 521 8.82 2.76 -29.15
N ARG A 522 8.01 3.20 -30.13
CA ARG A 522 7.83 2.51 -31.42
C ARG A 522 8.84 2.98 -32.48
N GLY A 523 9.41 4.17 -32.33
CA GLY A 523 10.34 4.81 -33.26
C GLY A 523 9.65 5.43 -34.48
N ASN A 524 8.38 5.82 -34.33
CA ASN A 524 7.55 6.34 -35.43
C ASN A 524 7.30 7.86 -35.30
N GLY A 525 7.97 8.53 -34.37
CA GLY A 525 7.80 9.94 -34.05
C GLY A 525 6.61 10.23 -33.13
N LYS A 526 5.91 9.21 -32.64
CA LYS A 526 4.72 9.38 -31.79
C LYS A 526 4.96 8.81 -30.39
N PRO A 527 4.70 9.59 -29.34
CA PRO A 527 4.81 9.08 -27.99
C PRO A 527 3.69 8.08 -27.69
N GLY A 528 4.05 7.02 -26.96
CA GLY A 528 3.14 6.09 -26.31
C GLY A 528 3.25 6.19 -24.78
N ALA A 529 2.31 5.55 -24.08
CA ALA A 529 2.41 5.34 -22.63
C ALA A 529 3.01 3.95 -22.35
N VAL A 530 3.92 3.89 -21.38
CA VAL A 530 4.44 2.65 -20.80
C VAL A 530 4.16 2.67 -19.30
N PHE A 531 3.52 1.63 -18.80
CA PHE A 531 3.29 1.46 -17.37
C PHE A 531 3.68 0.05 -16.92
N VAL A 532 4.01 -0.08 -15.64
CA VAL A 532 4.47 -1.33 -15.05
C VAL A 532 3.43 -1.79 -14.04
N GLU A 533 3.01 -3.03 -14.16
CA GLU A 533 1.98 -3.66 -13.36
C GLU A 533 2.64 -4.72 -12.47
N ARG A 534 2.45 -4.67 -11.16
CA ARG A 534 2.85 -5.73 -10.24
C ARG A 534 2.06 -7.02 -10.50
N ARG A 535 2.73 -8.16 -10.36
CA ARG A 535 2.05 -9.45 -10.42
C ARG A 535 1.41 -9.82 -9.07
N ARG A 536 0.27 -10.50 -9.12
CA ARG A 536 -0.41 -11.05 -7.92
C ARG A 536 0.11 -12.42 -7.50
N ASP A 537 0.85 -13.11 -8.37
CA ASP A 537 1.39 -14.45 -8.14
C ASP A 537 2.82 -14.46 -7.56
N GLY A 538 3.38 -13.28 -7.28
CA GLY A 538 4.70 -13.13 -6.68
C GLY A 538 5.20 -11.68 -6.77
N PRO A 539 6.45 -11.39 -6.35
CA PRO A 539 6.98 -10.03 -6.31
C PRO A 539 7.40 -9.46 -7.67
N GLY A 540 7.14 -10.19 -8.75
CA GLY A 540 7.44 -9.78 -10.12
C GLY A 540 6.52 -8.67 -10.66
N PHE A 541 6.68 -8.36 -11.95
CA PHE A 541 5.90 -7.33 -12.63
C PHE A 541 5.74 -7.63 -14.12
N ASP A 542 4.76 -7.02 -14.77
CA ASP A 542 4.54 -7.00 -16.21
C ASP A 542 4.70 -5.56 -16.71
N VAL A 543 5.14 -5.38 -17.96
CA VAL A 543 5.30 -4.07 -18.60
C VAL A 543 4.34 -3.97 -19.77
N TRP A 544 3.55 -2.92 -19.78
CA TRP A 544 2.53 -2.66 -20.79
C TRP A 544 2.87 -1.39 -21.56
N ALA A 545 2.55 -1.38 -22.85
CA ALA A 545 2.67 -0.21 -23.70
C ALA A 545 1.40 0.01 -24.52
N THR A 546 0.99 1.27 -24.71
CA THR A 546 -0.15 1.66 -25.53
C THR A 546 0.15 2.92 -26.33
N ASP A 547 -0.49 3.05 -27.49
CA ASP A 547 -0.52 4.34 -28.19
C ASP A 547 -1.44 5.32 -27.47
N LEU A 548 -1.14 6.62 -27.60
CA LEU A 548 -1.95 7.72 -27.08
C LEU A 548 -3.01 8.12 -28.11
N ALA A 549 -4.04 7.28 -28.27
CA ALA A 549 -5.11 7.51 -29.23
C ALA A 549 -6.42 6.84 -28.80
N PRO A 550 -7.58 7.39 -29.19
CA PRO A 550 -8.87 6.74 -28.96
C PRO A 550 -8.92 5.32 -29.55
N GLY A 551 -9.35 4.35 -28.75
CA GLY A 551 -9.48 2.94 -29.18
C GLY A 551 -8.16 2.18 -29.27
N ALA A 552 -7.03 2.76 -28.83
CA ALA A 552 -5.79 2.01 -28.67
C ALA A 552 -5.94 0.94 -27.56
N HIS A 553 -5.23 -0.18 -27.73
CA HIS A 553 -5.20 -1.25 -26.74
C HIS A 553 -3.80 -1.38 -26.16
N ALA A 554 -3.73 -1.55 -24.83
CA ALA A 554 -2.47 -1.84 -24.18
C ALA A 554 -1.98 -3.27 -24.49
N GLU A 555 -0.71 -3.37 -24.84
CA GLU A 555 -0.04 -4.63 -25.15
C GLU A 555 1.01 -4.93 -24.09
N ARG A 556 1.08 -6.19 -23.62
CA ARG A 556 2.12 -6.61 -22.69
C ARG A 556 3.43 -6.81 -23.44
N TRP A 557 4.35 -5.86 -23.31
CA TRP A 557 5.64 -5.84 -23.98
C TRP A 557 6.72 -6.64 -23.26
N TYR A 558 6.57 -6.87 -21.95
CA TYR A 558 7.45 -7.74 -21.17
C TYR A 558 6.71 -8.36 -19.97
N ALA A 559 7.14 -9.56 -19.56
CA ALA A 559 6.63 -10.23 -18.37
C ALA A 559 7.81 -10.70 -17.50
N ASN A 560 7.83 -10.28 -16.24
CA ASN A 560 8.85 -10.61 -15.25
C ASN A 560 8.23 -11.43 -14.12
N ALA A 561 7.98 -12.71 -14.38
CA ALA A 561 7.51 -13.62 -13.34
C ALA A 561 8.66 -13.98 -12.38
N VAL A 562 8.51 -13.61 -11.11
CA VAL A 562 9.44 -13.99 -10.03
C VAL A 562 8.73 -15.01 -9.14
N PRO A 563 9.19 -16.28 -9.10
CA PRO A 563 8.59 -17.30 -8.26
C PRO A 563 8.69 -16.95 -6.78
N PHE A 564 7.59 -17.11 -6.04
CA PHE A 564 7.56 -16.97 -4.60
C PHE A 564 7.53 -18.35 -3.92
N ASP A 565 8.55 -18.65 -3.12
CA ASP A 565 8.57 -19.83 -2.27
C ASP A 565 8.33 -19.41 -0.83
N TYR A 566 7.12 -19.62 -0.30
CA TYR A 566 6.75 -19.25 1.07
C TYR A 566 7.52 -20.02 2.16
N THR A 567 8.18 -21.13 1.82
CA THR A 567 8.97 -21.95 2.76
C THR A 567 10.43 -21.50 2.87
N SER A 568 10.91 -20.70 1.91
CA SER A 568 12.27 -20.17 1.92
C SER A 568 12.49 -19.20 3.08
N ILE A 569 13.69 -19.28 3.68
CA ILE A 569 14.17 -18.32 4.69
C ILE A 569 15.02 -17.20 4.06
N GLN A 570 15.36 -17.33 2.79
CA GLN A 570 16.08 -16.30 2.04
C GLN A 570 15.08 -15.31 1.45
N PRO A 571 15.41 -14.00 1.43
CA PRO A 571 14.67 -13.01 0.66
C PRO A 571 14.44 -13.46 -0.79
N THR A 572 13.25 -13.22 -1.33
CA THR A 572 12.93 -13.58 -2.73
C THR A 572 13.78 -12.76 -3.72
N CYS A 573 14.05 -11.51 -3.36
CA CYS A 573 14.67 -10.52 -4.23
C CYS A 573 16.15 -10.36 -3.90
N GLN A 574 17.00 -11.15 -4.57
CA GLN A 574 18.45 -11.10 -4.45
C GLN A 574 19.14 -11.17 -5.82
N GLY A 575 20.38 -10.69 -5.88
CA GLY A 575 21.23 -10.82 -7.07
C GLY A 575 20.66 -10.08 -8.27
N ASP A 576 20.27 -10.85 -9.30
CA ASP A 576 19.80 -10.35 -10.58
C ASP A 576 18.25 -10.38 -10.69
N THR A 577 17.55 -10.73 -9.61
CA THR A 577 16.09 -10.76 -9.55
C THR A 577 15.53 -9.34 -9.44
N LEU A 578 14.67 -8.95 -10.39
CA LEU A 578 13.97 -7.66 -10.36
C LEU A 578 12.61 -7.84 -9.70
N CYS A 579 12.39 -7.21 -8.56
CA CYS A 579 11.11 -7.22 -7.85
C CYS A 579 10.46 -5.84 -7.84
N PHE A 580 9.15 -5.78 -7.95
CA PHE A 580 8.41 -4.53 -8.14
C PHE A 580 8.71 -3.50 -7.04
N ASP A 581 8.59 -3.87 -5.75
CA ASP A 581 8.76 -2.91 -4.64
C ASP A 581 10.16 -2.27 -4.63
N SER A 582 11.19 -3.07 -4.92
CA SER A 582 12.60 -2.64 -4.88
C SER A 582 13.11 -2.05 -6.19
N THR A 583 12.32 -2.06 -7.27
CA THR A 583 12.76 -1.60 -8.60
C THR A 583 12.18 -0.22 -8.92
N ARG A 584 12.95 0.61 -9.61
CA ARG A 584 12.53 1.87 -10.20
C ARG A 584 12.66 1.83 -11.70
N PHE A 585 11.84 2.63 -12.38
CA PHE A 585 11.72 2.56 -13.83
C PHE A 585 11.91 3.94 -14.43
N LEU A 586 12.66 4.01 -15.54
CA LEU A 586 12.79 5.21 -16.37
C LEU A 586 12.56 4.82 -17.82
N LEU A 587 12.01 5.74 -18.61
CA LEU A 587 11.80 5.55 -20.04
C LEU A 587 12.50 6.66 -20.81
N ALA A 588 13.52 6.32 -21.60
CA ALA A 588 14.25 7.28 -22.42
C ALA A 588 15.12 6.59 -23.50
N ASP A 589 15.58 7.31 -24.50
CA ASP A 589 16.49 6.78 -25.54
C ASP A 589 17.94 6.75 -25.02
N PHE A 590 18.27 5.74 -24.22
CA PHE A 590 19.61 5.59 -23.64
C PHE A 590 20.64 5.18 -24.69
N GLU A 591 20.23 4.46 -25.73
CA GLU A 591 21.14 3.96 -26.76
C GLU A 591 21.33 4.92 -27.95
N GLY A 592 20.48 5.93 -28.09
CA GLY A 592 20.50 6.89 -29.21
C GLY A 592 19.94 6.32 -30.49
N THR A 593 18.99 5.39 -30.39
CA THR A 593 18.40 4.68 -31.54
C THR A 593 17.19 5.41 -32.13
N GLY A 594 16.74 6.49 -31.50
CA GLY A 594 15.47 7.16 -31.79
C GLY A 594 14.26 6.46 -31.18
N ARG A 595 14.45 5.36 -30.44
CA ARG A 595 13.41 4.69 -29.65
C ARG A 595 13.74 4.81 -28.18
N ALA A 596 12.74 5.10 -27.37
CA ALA A 596 12.90 5.04 -25.93
C ALA A 596 12.96 3.59 -25.42
N ASP A 597 13.93 3.32 -24.57
CA ASP A 597 14.15 2.06 -23.87
C ASP A 597 13.65 2.16 -22.43
N LEU A 598 13.37 1.00 -21.82
CA LEU A 598 13.01 0.93 -20.40
C LEU A 598 14.26 0.60 -19.57
N MET A 599 14.52 1.40 -18.54
CA MET A 599 15.56 1.14 -17.55
C MET A 599 14.91 0.64 -16.26
N ALA A 600 15.29 -0.55 -15.78
CA ALA A 600 14.94 -1.06 -14.46
C ALA A 600 16.14 -0.88 -13.50
N ILE A 601 15.94 -0.18 -12.40
CA ILE A 601 16.98 0.20 -11.44
C ILE A 601 16.70 -0.53 -10.12
N ALA A 602 17.62 -1.38 -9.67
CA ALA A 602 17.41 -2.25 -8.51
C ALA A 602 18.66 -2.39 -7.63
N PRO A 603 18.51 -2.67 -6.32
CA PRO A 603 19.62 -3.01 -5.43
C PRO A 603 20.36 -4.27 -5.89
N ARG A 604 21.70 -4.22 -5.89
CA ARG A 604 22.55 -5.38 -6.20
C ARG A 604 23.94 -5.24 -5.61
N GLY A 605 24.39 -6.25 -4.86
CA GLY A 605 25.74 -6.32 -4.32
C GLY A 605 26.11 -5.15 -3.39
N GLY A 606 25.14 -4.56 -2.70
CA GLY A 606 25.34 -3.38 -1.83
C GLY A 606 25.28 -2.03 -2.55
N GLY A 607 25.24 -2.01 -3.89
CA GLY A 607 25.06 -0.81 -4.70
C GLY A 607 23.79 -0.84 -5.54
N THR A 608 23.68 0.05 -6.52
CA THR A 608 22.56 0.12 -7.46
C THR A 608 22.96 -0.46 -8.83
N ALA A 609 22.17 -1.40 -9.34
CA ALA A 609 22.28 -1.90 -10.71
C ALA A 609 21.23 -1.26 -11.61
N PHE A 610 21.65 -0.92 -12.82
CA PHE A 610 20.84 -0.35 -13.89
C PHE A 610 20.71 -1.41 -14.98
N TRP A 611 19.50 -1.84 -15.29
CA TRP A 611 19.19 -2.89 -16.24
C TRP A 611 18.42 -2.30 -17.42
N LEU A 612 19.06 -2.28 -18.58
CA LEU A 612 18.45 -1.75 -19.80
C LEU A 612 17.64 -2.84 -20.49
N MET A 613 16.42 -2.51 -20.83
CA MET A 613 15.48 -3.30 -21.61
C MET A 613 15.23 -2.56 -22.92
N ARG A 614 15.96 -2.94 -23.97
CA ARG A 614 15.91 -2.29 -25.28
C ARG A 614 14.53 -2.39 -25.90
N SER A 615 14.03 -1.30 -26.48
CA SER A 615 12.82 -1.34 -27.31
C SER A 615 13.11 -1.89 -28.72
N THR A 616 12.31 -2.87 -29.14
CA THR A 616 12.28 -3.39 -30.52
C THR A 616 11.25 -2.66 -31.39
N GLY A 617 10.47 -1.75 -30.81
CA GLY A 617 9.32 -1.10 -31.43
C GLY A 617 8.00 -1.86 -31.30
N SER A 618 8.03 -3.09 -30.77
CA SER A 618 6.84 -3.92 -30.52
C SER A 618 6.97 -4.75 -29.24
N GLY A 619 7.92 -4.41 -28.36
CA GLY A 619 8.28 -5.17 -27.18
C GLY A 619 9.58 -4.69 -26.57
N PHE A 620 9.87 -5.15 -25.35
CA PHE A 620 11.16 -4.93 -24.69
C PHE A 620 11.99 -6.21 -24.64
N GLU A 621 13.27 -6.10 -24.96
CA GLU A 621 14.23 -7.20 -24.78
C GLU A 621 14.42 -7.54 -23.29
N LYS A 622 15.01 -8.72 -23.03
CA LYS A 622 15.35 -9.12 -21.66
C LYS A 622 16.31 -8.11 -21.02
N PRO A 623 16.16 -7.83 -19.70
CA PRO A 623 17.03 -6.90 -19.00
C PRO A 623 18.50 -7.30 -19.13
N ARG A 624 19.33 -6.38 -19.62
CA ARG A 624 20.78 -6.49 -19.67
C ARG A 624 21.38 -5.54 -18.65
N LEU A 625 22.33 -6.00 -17.85
CA LEU A 625 23.07 -5.12 -16.95
C LEU A 625 23.74 -4.02 -17.78
N TRP A 626 23.23 -2.80 -17.64
CA TRP A 626 23.71 -1.62 -18.34
C TRP A 626 24.83 -0.99 -17.55
N TYR A 627 24.68 -0.87 -16.23
CA TYR A 627 25.73 -0.36 -15.35
C TYR A 627 25.56 -0.87 -13.91
N GLN A 628 26.66 -1.08 -13.20
CA GLN A 628 26.67 -1.38 -11.76
C GLN A 628 27.37 -0.24 -11.03
N SER A 629 26.63 0.45 -10.17
CA SER A 629 27.12 1.56 -9.39
C SER A 629 27.39 1.15 -7.93
N ALA A 630 28.27 1.90 -7.28
CA ALA A 630 28.47 1.88 -5.82
C ALA A 630 27.50 2.82 -5.07
N LEU A 631 26.67 3.59 -5.79
CA LEU A 631 25.63 4.42 -5.20
C LEU A 631 24.72 3.57 -4.31
N SER A 632 24.42 4.06 -3.10
CA SER A 632 23.61 3.32 -2.12
C SER A 632 22.12 3.38 -2.49
N PRO A 633 21.44 2.23 -2.70
CA PRO A 633 20.00 2.20 -2.92
C PRO A 633 19.21 2.77 -1.73
N ALA A 634 19.74 2.64 -0.51
CA ALA A 634 19.08 3.15 0.70
C ALA A 634 19.08 4.69 0.78
N LEU A 635 19.98 5.36 0.05
CA LEU A 635 20.02 6.82 -0.02
C LEU A 635 19.32 7.37 -1.26
N ALA A 636 18.95 6.52 -2.22
CA ALA A 636 18.24 6.92 -3.41
C ALA A 636 16.93 7.61 -3.02
N GLN A 637 16.77 8.84 -3.52
CA GLN A 637 15.55 9.58 -3.43
C GLN A 637 14.79 9.41 -4.73
N GLN A 638 15.22 10.06 -5.81
CA GLN A 638 14.54 10.00 -7.12
C GLN A 638 15.55 9.73 -8.22
N TYR A 639 15.13 8.99 -9.24
CA TYR A 639 15.82 8.90 -10.51
C TYR A 639 15.10 9.70 -11.60
N ALA A 640 15.85 10.27 -12.55
CA ALA A 640 15.30 10.92 -13.74
C ALA A 640 16.18 10.63 -14.96
N ALA A 641 15.59 10.65 -16.15
CA ALA A 641 16.32 10.46 -17.41
C ALA A 641 16.08 11.63 -18.37
N ALA A 642 17.16 12.16 -18.94
CA ALA A 642 17.16 13.15 -20.02
C ALA A 642 18.57 13.30 -20.61
N ASP A 643 18.74 14.01 -21.72
CA ASP A 643 20.07 14.32 -22.28
C ASP A 643 20.73 15.48 -21.50
N PHE A 644 21.14 15.19 -20.26
CA PHE A 644 21.78 16.19 -19.39
C PHE A 644 23.14 16.64 -19.95
N SER A 645 23.88 15.75 -20.60
CA SER A 645 25.19 16.04 -21.20
C SER A 645 25.11 16.76 -22.56
N GLY A 646 24.00 16.63 -23.29
CA GLY A 646 23.73 17.28 -24.57
C GLY A 646 24.34 16.56 -25.77
N HIS A 647 24.51 15.24 -25.66
CA HIS A 647 25.17 14.39 -26.65
C HIS A 647 24.21 13.53 -27.48
N GLY A 648 22.90 13.75 -27.35
CA GLY A 648 21.84 13.11 -28.10
C GLY A 648 21.37 11.77 -27.56
N ARG A 649 21.79 11.38 -26.35
CA ARG A 649 21.32 10.17 -25.65
C ARG A 649 20.85 10.54 -24.26
N ALA A 650 19.94 9.76 -23.71
CA ALA A 650 19.52 9.96 -22.34
C ALA A 650 20.59 9.51 -21.35
N ASP A 651 20.83 10.35 -20.35
CA ASP A 651 21.63 10.10 -19.17
C ASP A 651 20.71 9.74 -17.99
N VAL A 652 21.26 9.15 -16.93
CA VAL A 652 20.51 8.90 -15.68
C VAL A 652 21.00 9.83 -14.58
N MET A 653 20.10 10.63 -14.03
CA MET A 653 20.33 11.38 -12.80
C MET A 653 19.78 10.58 -11.62
N ALA A 654 20.60 10.45 -10.57
CA ALA A 654 20.23 9.88 -9.28
C ALA A 654 20.37 10.95 -8.20
N ALA A 655 19.24 11.39 -7.64
CA ALA A 655 19.23 12.24 -6.46
C ALA A 655 19.39 11.35 -5.23
N GLN A 656 20.47 11.51 -4.49
CA GLN A 656 20.70 10.81 -3.23
C GLN A 656 20.60 11.76 -2.05
N ARG A 657 19.99 11.28 -0.96
CA ARG A 657 20.10 11.95 0.34
C ARG A 657 21.53 11.90 0.82
N ARG A 658 21.94 12.97 1.51
CA ARG A 658 23.25 13.02 2.17
C ARG A 658 23.17 12.24 3.48
N ALA A 659 24.05 11.27 3.67
CA ALA A 659 23.95 10.32 4.80
C ALA A 659 24.08 10.98 6.19
N HIS A 660 24.76 12.12 6.28
CA HIS A 660 25.10 12.79 7.54
C HIS A 660 24.87 14.31 7.50
N ALA A 661 24.05 14.79 6.57
CA ALA A 661 23.74 16.21 6.40
C ALA A 661 22.37 16.37 5.72
N ASP A 662 21.78 17.55 5.82
CA ASP A 662 20.56 17.86 5.06
C ASP A 662 20.89 18.09 3.58
N GLY A 663 19.87 17.84 2.76
CA GLY A 663 19.89 18.10 1.33
C GLY A 663 20.32 16.90 0.49
N LEU A 664 20.61 17.19 -0.78
CA LEU A 664 20.68 16.19 -1.84
C LEU A 664 22.01 16.27 -2.60
N ASP A 665 22.56 15.13 -2.96
CA ASP A 665 23.62 15.02 -3.95
C ASP A 665 23.02 14.52 -5.27
N LEU A 666 23.23 15.28 -6.35
CA LEU A 666 22.75 14.94 -7.69
C LEU A 666 23.88 14.30 -8.48
N TRP A 667 23.80 12.99 -8.67
CA TRP A 667 24.76 12.19 -9.43
C TRP A 667 24.25 11.95 -10.83
N VAL A 668 25.12 12.03 -11.84
CA VAL A 668 24.75 11.72 -13.23
C VAL A 668 25.64 10.60 -13.77
N LEU A 669 24.99 9.62 -14.41
CA LEU A 669 25.61 8.56 -15.19
C LEU A 669 25.34 8.87 -16.66
N ALA A 670 26.36 9.35 -17.36
CA ALA A 670 26.24 9.71 -18.77
C ALA A 670 26.22 8.45 -19.66
N SER A 671 25.41 8.43 -20.72
CA SER A 671 25.31 7.27 -21.60
C SER A 671 26.32 7.30 -22.74
N ASN A 672 27.07 6.21 -22.95
CA ASN A 672 27.83 6.02 -24.19
C ASN A 672 27.08 5.18 -25.24
N GLY A 673 25.80 4.91 -25.00
CA GLY A 673 24.95 4.04 -25.80
C GLY A 673 24.99 2.58 -25.32
N ALA A 674 26.16 1.98 -25.15
CA ALA A 674 26.26 0.58 -24.71
C ALA A 674 26.08 0.40 -23.19
N THR A 675 26.56 1.36 -22.41
CA THR A 675 26.62 1.36 -20.94
C THR A 675 26.62 2.81 -20.39
N GLY A 676 26.43 2.96 -19.08
CA GLY A 676 26.58 4.22 -18.38
C GLY A 676 28.04 4.48 -17.98
N SER A 677 28.37 5.75 -17.75
CA SER A 677 29.63 6.14 -17.10
C SER A 677 29.60 5.88 -15.60
N ASP A 678 30.76 5.95 -14.97
CA ASP A 678 30.85 6.11 -13.52
C ASP A 678 30.01 7.32 -13.07
N PRO A 679 29.24 7.22 -11.96
CA PRO A 679 28.46 8.34 -11.47
C PRO A 679 29.36 9.52 -11.11
N ALA A 680 29.09 10.67 -11.72
CA ALA A 680 29.76 11.92 -11.41
C ALA A 680 28.84 12.79 -10.55
N LEU A 681 29.36 13.37 -9.47
CA LEU A 681 28.62 14.35 -8.68
C LEU A 681 28.53 15.66 -9.47
N TRP A 682 27.32 16.01 -9.93
CA TRP A 682 27.09 17.21 -10.73
C TRP A 682 26.66 18.40 -9.88
N MET A 683 26.07 18.15 -8.71
CA MET A 683 25.71 19.18 -7.74
C MET A 683 25.58 18.59 -6.33
N ALA A 684 26.20 19.24 -5.36
CA ALA A 684 25.86 19.09 -3.94
C ALA A 684 24.88 20.20 -3.57
N ALA A 685 23.64 19.83 -3.26
CA ALA A 685 22.52 20.74 -3.05
C ALA A 685 22.04 20.71 -1.57
N PRO A 686 22.78 21.33 -0.63
CA PRO A 686 22.39 21.39 0.78
C PRO A 686 21.14 22.25 1.03
N GLY A 687 20.76 23.10 0.06
CA GLY A 687 19.59 23.99 0.17
C GLY A 687 18.27 23.39 -0.32
N LEU A 688 18.28 22.21 -0.93
CA LEU A 688 17.07 21.54 -1.40
C LEU A 688 16.54 20.62 -0.31
N ALA A 689 15.24 20.69 -0.01
CA ALA A 689 14.63 19.83 0.99
C ALA A 689 14.58 18.36 0.55
N ASP A 690 14.59 17.45 1.53
CA ASP A 690 14.11 16.09 1.35
C ASP A 690 12.68 16.16 0.80
N GLY A 691 12.37 15.47 -0.30
CA GLY A 691 11.05 15.56 -0.94
C GLY A 691 10.94 16.48 -2.18
N THR A 692 11.94 17.32 -2.49
CA THR A 692 12.02 18.22 -3.69
C THR A 692 11.82 17.59 -5.09
N GLN A 693 10.62 17.33 -5.59
CA GLN A 693 10.39 16.66 -6.89
C GLN A 693 11.25 17.25 -8.04
N PHE A 694 11.94 16.39 -8.80
CA PHE A 694 12.69 16.83 -9.97
C PHE A 694 11.92 16.52 -11.25
N LEU A 695 11.79 17.50 -12.13
CA LEU A 695 11.30 17.34 -13.49
C LEU A 695 12.42 17.68 -14.46
N ALA A 696 12.65 16.85 -15.47
CA ALA A 696 13.56 17.19 -16.56
C ALA A 696 12.93 18.29 -17.41
N ALA A 697 13.69 19.35 -17.71
CA ALA A 697 13.16 20.49 -18.44
C ALA A 697 14.25 21.27 -19.19
N HIS A 698 13.91 21.82 -20.35
CA HIS A 698 14.72 22.81 -21.06
C HIS A 698 14.56 24.17 -20.38
N ILE A 699 15.66 24.70 -19.83
CA ILE A 699 15.67 25.92 -19.02
C ILE A 699 16.27 27.09 -19.81
N ALA A 700 15.65 28.27 -19.68
CA ALA A 700 16.12 29.49 -20.30
C ALA A 700 17.52 29.89 -19.78
N GLY A 701 18.43 30.25 -20.69
CA GLY A 701 19.85 30.45 -20.40
C GLY A 701 20.74 29.30 -20.88
N SER A 702 20.15 28.16 -21.24
CA SER A 702 20.77 27.04 -21.98
C SER A 702 20.60 27.18 -23.50
N ALA A 703 20.13 28.35 -23.96
CA ALA A 703 19.58 28.59 -25.29
C ALA A 703 20.55 28.19 -26.41
N GLY A 704 20.09 27.28 -27.28
CA GLY A 704 20.87 26.70 -28.38
C GLY A 704 21.66 25.44 -28.02
N SER A 705 21.63 24.99 -26.76
CA SER A 705 22.20 23.68 -26.37
C SER A 705 21.12 22.60 -26.37
N ALA A 706 21.49 21.39 -26.80
CA ALA A 706 20.64 20.20 -26.70
C ALA A 706 20.52 19.66 -25.25
N ARG A 707 20.94 20.46 -24.24
CA ARG A 707 21.10 20.00 -22.85
C ARG A 707 19.81 20.22 -22.07
N THR A 708 19.33 19.16 -21.46
CA THR A 708 18.21 19.24 -20.52
C THR A 708 18.73 19.63 -19.12
N GLY A 709 18.01 20.50 -18.43
CA GLY A 709 18.23 20.84 -17.02
C GLY A 709 17.20 20.16 -16.11
N LEU A 710 17.02 20.70 -14.90
CA LEU A 710 16.03 20.22 -13.93
C LEU A 710 15.23 21.36 -13.33
N LEU A 711 13.93 21.16 -13.17
CA LEU A 711 13.11 21.93 -12.24
C LEU A 711 13.05 21.19 -10.91
N ALA A 712 13.46 21.86 -9.84
CA ALA A 712 13.36 21.38 -8.48
C ALA A 712 12.12 22.00 -7.81
N LEU A 713 11.09 21.17 -7.57
CA LEU A 713 9.79 21.59 -7.04
C LEU A 713 9.68 21.21 -5.56
N GLU A 714 9.60 22.22 -4.70
CA GLU A 714 9.40 22.07 -3.25
C GLU A 714 8.02 22.57 -2.86
N ARG A 715 7.29 21.80 -2.05
CA ARG A 715 5.93 22.14 -1.63
C ARG A 715 5.86 22.20 -0.12
N SER A 716 5.36 23.31 0.44
CA SER A 716 5.13 23.46 1.88
C SER A 716 3.81 24.16 2.19
N SER A 717 3.26 23.88 3.36
CA SER A 717 2.03 24.53 3.84
C SER A 717 2.17 26.05 3.97
N GLU A 718 3.36 26.55 4.28
CA GLU A 718 3.64 27.97 4.49
C GLU A 718 3.95 28.74 3.20
N ALA A 719 4.71 28.14 2.28
CA ALA A 719 5.23 28.82 1.09
C ALA A 719 4.48 28.43 -0.21
N GLY A 720 3.58 27.46 -0.17
CA GLY A 720 2.92 26.89 -1.34
C GLY A 720 3.90 26.10 -2.20
N LEU A 721 3.92 26.38 -3.50
CA LEU A 721 4.86 25.79 -4.46
C LEU A 721 6.10 26.68 -4.60
N SER A 722 7.28 26.11 -4.43
CA SER A 722 8.56 26.75 -4.74
C SER A 722 9.27 26.03 -5.89
N ILE A 723 9.90 26.80 -6.76
CA ILE A 723 10.59 26.29 -7.95
C ILE A 723 12.02 26.84 -7.97
N THR A 724 12.99 25.94 -8.14
CA THR A 724 14.39 26.27 -8.43
C THR A 724 14.76 25.69 -9.79
N GLN A 725 15.28 26.51 -10.70
CA GLN A 725 15.75 26.08 -12.02
C GLN A 725 17.22 25.67 -11.91
N LEU A 726 17.58 24.46 -12.36
CA LEU A 726 18.95 23.94 -12.35
C LEU A 726 19.41 23.70 -13.80
N ALA A 727 20.19 24.63 -14.34
CA ALA A 727 20.70 24.53 -15.71
C ALA A 727 21.88 23.55 -15.79
N SER A 728 21.96 22.76 -16.87
CA SER A 728 23.08 21.86 -17.13
C SER A 728 24.19 22.54 -17.95
N SER A 729 25.43 22.39 -17.49
CA SER A 729 26.62 22.74 -18.30
C SER A 729 27.10 21.61 -19.20
N GLY A 730 26.45 20.44 -19.14
CA GLY A 730 26.89 19.18 -19.76
C GLY A 730 27.80 18.32 -18.85
N SER A 731 28.22 18.86 -17.71
CA SER A 731 29.05 18.14 -16.72
C SER A 731 28.76 18.54 -15.27
N ALA A 732 27.82 19.44 -15.03
CA ALA A 732 27.40 19.92 -13.72
C ALA A 732 26.00 20.56 -13.83
N PHE A 733 25.28 20.61 -12.71
CA PHE A 733 24.08 21.43 -12.56
C PHE A 733 24.42 22.72 -11.82
N ASN A 734 23.86 23.85 -12.26
CA ASN A 734 24.02 25.14 -11.60
C ASN A 734 22.64 25.78 -11.39
N GLU A 735 22.42 26.39 -10.22
CA GLU A 735 21.21 27.17 -9.99
C GLU A 735 21.12 28.33 -10.99
N ALA A 736 20.00 28.39 -11.72
CA ALA A 736 19.67 29.45 -12.65
C ALA A 736 18.69 30.42 -11.97
N GLY A 737 19.23 31.49 -11.39
CA GLY A 737 18.46 32.50 -10.68
C GLY A 737 18.08 32.10 -9.25
N SER A 738 17.25 32.91 -8.60
CA SER A 738 16.79 32.66 -7.23
C SER A 738 15.52 31.81 -7.19
N LYS A 739 15.39 30.97 -6.16
CA LYS A 739 14.18 30.20 -5.83
C LYS A 739 12.92 31.08 -5.88
N GLN A 740 11.95 30.71 -6.72
CA GLN A 740 10.67 31.40 -6.87
C GLN A 740 9.61 30.74 -6.00
N ARG A 741 8.73 31.53 -5.37
CA ARG A 741 7.67 31.04 -4.47
C ARG A 741 6.30 31.47 -4.98
N PHE A 742 5.33 30.56 -4.94
CA PHE A 742 3.97 30.73 -5.43
C PHE A 742 2.99 30.24 -4.36
N THR A 743 2.43 31.18 -3.60
CA THR A 743 1.59 30.90 -2.41
C THR A 743 0.18 30.43 -2.73
N GLY A 744 -0.26 30.51 -3.99
CA GLY A 744 -1.60 30.12 -4.43
C GLY A 744 -1.84 28.60 -4.52
N PHE A 745 -0.82 27.78 -4.29
CA PHE A 745 -0.88 26.32 -4.47
C PHE A 745 -0.70 25.58 -3.15
N PRO A 746 -1.73 24.91 -2.61
CA PRO A 746 -1.59 24.10 -1.41
C PRO A 746 -0.67 22.90 -1.66
N ALA A 747 0.24 22.62 -0.72
CA ALA A 747 1.30 21.62 -0.90
C ALA A 747 0.80 20.20 -1.21
N THR A 748 -0.35 19.82 -0.66
CA THR A 748 -0.97 18.51 -0.88
C THR A 748 -1.92 18.46 -2.06
N LEU A 749 -2.29 19.61 -2.63
CA LEU A 749 -3.35 19.73 -3.64
C LEU A 749 -2.83 20.20 -5.01
N ALA A 750 -1.52 20.20 -5.23
CA ALA A 750 -0.88 20.70 -6.44
C ALA A 750 0.01 19.65 -7.12
N LYS A 751 -0.43 19.12 -8.27
CA LYS A 751 0.34 18.23 -9.16
C LYS A 751 0.89 19.04 -10.33
N ALA A 752 2.08 18.73 -10.83
CA ALA A 752 2.72 19.53 -11.88
C ALA A 752 3.44 18.68 -12.92
N ALA A 753 3.47 19.18 -14.15
CA ALA A 753 4.19 18.61 -15.29
C ALA A 753 4.87 19.73 -16.09
N SER A 754 6.01 19.44 -16.73
CA SER A 754 6.77 20.39 -17.53
C SER A 754 6.80 20.01 -19.02
N GLY A 755 6.86 21.02 -19.88
CA GLY A 755 7.01 20.86 -21.33
C GLY A 755 6.81 22.18 -22.08
N ASP A 756 7.36 22.27 -23.29
CA ASP A 756 7.28 23.44 -24.17
C ASP A 756 5.88 23.60 -24.78
N VAL A 757 5.04 24.43 -24.16
CA VAL A 757 3.65 24.65 -24.59
C VAL A 757 3.58 25.62 -25.76
N ASP A 758 4.32 26.72 -25.70
CA ASP A 758 4.23 27.78 -26.70
C ASP A 758 5.21 27.66 -27.88
N GLY A 759 6.15 26.73 -27.81
CA GLY A 759 7.07 26.40 -28.91
C GLY A 759 8.33 27.27 -28.95
N ASP A 760 8.65 27.97 -27.87
CA ASP A 760 9.88 28.79 -27.79
C ASP A 760 11.13 27.97 -27.43
N GLY A 761 10.97 26.66 -27.17
CA GLY A 761 12.05 25.73 -26.84
C GLY A 761 12.51 25.81 -25.39
N VAL A 762 11.81 26.57 -24.54
CA VAL A 762 11.94 26.55 -23.08
C VAL A 762 10.70 25.86 -22.52
N ASP A 763 10.89 24.91 -21.61
CA ASP A 763 9.76 24.20 -21.04
C ASP A 763 9.00 25.08 -20.05
N ASP A 764 7.68 25.09 -20.18
CA ASP A 764 6.74 25.71 -19.27
C ASP A 764 6.36 24.75 -18.14
N LEU A 765 5.62 25.25 -17.15
CA LEU A 765 5.04 24.41 -16.09
C LEU A 765 3.51 24.48 -16.12
N ILE A 766 2.88 23.31 -16.17
CA ILE A 766 1.44 23.15 -15.92
C ILE A 766 1.24 22.64 -14.49
N VAL A 767 0.36 23.31 -13.75
CA VAL A 767 -0.01 22.96 -12.37
C VAL A 767 -1.51 22.68 -12.30
N LEU A 768 -1.88 21.48 -11.86
CA LEU A 768 -3.25 21.09 -11.53
C LEU A 768 -3.48 21.32 -10.03
N SER A 769 -4.47 22.15 -9.69
CA SER A 769 -4.82 22.46 -8.31
C SER A 769 -6.28 22.15 -8.00
N ALA A 770 -6.55 21.46 -6.88
CA ALA A 770 -7.93 21.28 -6.40
C ALA A 770 -8.56 22.62 -5.97
N ARG A 771 -9.86 22.82 -6.21
CA ARG A 771 -10.60 24.06 -5.91
C ARG A 771 -11.38 24.05 -4.59
N ASN A 772 -11.65 25.25 -4.07
CA ASN A 772 -12.73 25.52 -3.11
C ASN A 772 -14.10 25.36 -3.81
N PRO A 773 -15.01 24.51 -3.32
CA PRO A 773 -16.32 24.35 -3.94
C PRO A 773 -17.13 25.64 -3.87
N ASN A 774 -17.89 25.95 -4.91
CA ASN A 774 -18.96 26.94 -4.86
C ASN A 774 -20.25 26.35 -5.42
N ALA A 775 -21.40 26.88 -5.00
CA ALA A 775 -22.71 26.30 -5.32
C ALA A 775 -23.07 26.33 -6.82
N GLN A 776 -22.33 27.10 -7.63
CA GLN A 776 -22.59 27.36 -9.04
C GLN A 776 -21.60 26.66 -10.00
N ASN A 777 -20.45 26.19 -9.50
CA ASN A 777 -19.35 25.65 -10.30
C ASN A 777 -18.76 24.42 -9.59
N ARG A 778 -19.22 23.25 -10.05
CA ARG A 778 -18.92 21.93 -9.47
C ARG A 778 -17.63 21.30 -9.98
N ALA A 779 -16.83 22.02 -10.77
CA ALA A 779 -15.54 21.50 -11.22
C ALA A 779 -14.48 21.54 -10.11
N ASN A 780 -13.70 20.47 -10.04
CA ASN A 780 -12.84 20.18 -8.90
C ASN A 780 -11.37 20.57 -9.12
N ILE A 781 -10.93 20.85 -10.37
CA ILE A 781 -9.51 21.11 -10.69
C ILE A 781 -9.36 22.33 -11.61
N ASP A 782 -8.54 23.30 -11.19
CA ASP A 782 -8.03 24.36 -12.06
C ASP A 782 -6.68 23.96 -12.67
N VAL A 783 -6.49 24.31 -13.96
CA VAL A 783 -5.25 24.11 -14.70
C VAL A 783 -4.57 25.47 -14.87
N TRP A 784 -3.35 25.58 -14.36
CA TRP A 784 -2.55 26.79 -14.39
C TRP A 784 -1.32 26.59 -15.27
N MET A 785 -0.99 27.59 -16.08
CA MET A 785 0.25 27.66 -16.82
C MET A 785 1.18 28.71 -16.21
N MET A 786 2.45 28.36 -16.13
CA MET A 786 3.52 29.27 -15.74
C MET A 786 4.55 29.26 -16.87
N LYS A 787 4.60 30.37 -17.63
CA LYS A 787 5.50 30.46 -18.80
C LYS A 787 6.96 30.36 -18.36
N GLY A 788 7.72 29.50 -19.03
CA GLY A 788 9.16 29.29 -18.86
C GLY A 788 9.98 30.49 -19.32
N GLY A 789 11.12 30.71 -18.67
CA GLY A 789 11.98 31.86 -18.92
C GLY A 789 13.13 31.93 -17.91
N ALA A 790 13.95 32.98 -17.96
CA ALA A 790 15.00 33.18 -16.95
C ALA A 790 14.43 33.17 -15.52
N ARG A 791 13.15 33.53 -15.40
CA ARG A 791 12.27 33.28 -14.28
C ARG A 791 10.92 32.85 -14.83
N PHE A 792 10.21 31.98 -14.13
CA PHE A 792 8.81 31.66 -14.45
C PHE A 792 7.93 32.90 -14.31
N ALA A 793 6.99 33.08 -15.23
CA ALA A 793 5.94 34.09 -15.15
C ALA A 793 4.94 33.78 -14.02
N ASP A 794 4.09 34.77 -13.70
CA ASP A 794 3.00 34.57 -12.74
C ASP A 794 2.02 33.49 -13.27
N PRO A 795 1.43 32.65 -12.39
CA PRO A 795 0.50 31.61 -12.82
C PRO A 795 -0.76 32.17 -13.48
N GLU A 796 -1.05 31.71 -14.70
CA GLU A 796 -2.26 32.02 -15.44
C GLU A 796 -3.20 30.81 -15.46
N ARG A 797 -4.45 30.98 -15.01
CA ARG A 797 -5.45 29.90 -15.12
C ARG A 797 -5.95 29.79 -16.55
N ILE A 798 -5.61 28.70 -17.22
CA ILE A 798 -5.95 28.46 -18.61
C ILE A 798 -7.22 27.61 -18.80
N ALA A 799 -7.57 26.78 -17.81
CA ALA A 799 -8.73 25.90 -17.90
C ALA A 799 -9.24 25.44 -16.53
N THR A 800 -10.37 24.75 -16.58
CA THR A 800 -11.01 24.08 -15.45
C THR A 800 -11.50 22.72 -15.91
N LEU A 801 -11.10 21.65 -15.23
CA LEU A 801 -11.53 20.28 -15.53
C LEU A 801 -12.80 19.93 -14.73
N ASN A 802 -13.80 19.38 -15.41
CA ASN A 802 -15.08 18.95 -14.83
C ASN A 802 -15.16 17.43 -14.83
N GLY A 803 -15.80 16.84 -13.80
CA GLY A 803 -16.08 15.40 -13.76
C GLY A 803 -14.87 14.48 -13.52
N VAL A 804 -13.68 15.05 -13.31
CA VAL A 804 -12.43 14.35 -12.99
C VAL A 804 -12.14 14.37 -11.49
N SER A 805 -11.49 13.31 -11.01
CA SER A 805 -11.17 13.16 -9.58
C SER A 805 -9.74 13.61 -9.32
N TRP A 806 -9.56 14.74 -8.64
CA TRP A 806 -8.22 15.26 -8.31
C TRP A 806 -7.31 14.22 -7.63
N ALA A 807 -7.89 13.39 -6.76
CA ALA A 807 -7.20 12.31 -6.06
C ALA A 807 -6.55 11.32 -7.04
N ASP A 808 -7.21 11.10 -8.17
CA ASP A 808 -6.94 10.00 -9.09
C ASP A 808 -6.28 10.44 -10.40
N GLU A 809 -5.98 11.73 -10.58
CA GLU A 809 -5.29 12.20 -11.79
C GLU A 809 -3.79 12.35 -11.59
N ILE A 810 -2.96 11.73 -12.43
CA ILE A 810 -1.50 11.99 -12.49
C ILE A 810 -1.18 12.66 -13.83
N PRO A 811 -0.81 13.97 -13.84
CA PRO A 811 -0.60 14.71 -15.07
C PRO A 811 0.78 14.50 -15.68
N ALA A 812 0.84 14.49 -17.01
CA ALA A 812 2.06 14.59 -17.81
C ALA A 812 1.81 15.49 -19.02
N LEU A 813 2.86 16.18 -19.50
CA LEU A 813 2.84 16.85 -20.79
C LEU A 813 3.57 15.98 -21.80
N VAL A 814 2.90 15.69 -22.91
CA VAL A 814 3.43 14.82 -23.95
C VAL A 814 3.49 15.60 -25.26
N GLN A 815 4.66 15.65 -25.87
CA GLN A 815 4.89 16.35 -27.12
C GLN A 815 5.23 15.34 -28.23
N PRO A 816 4.60 15.43 -29.42
CA PRO A 816 4.99 14.60 -30.55
C PRO A 816 6.41 14.93 -31.04
N SER A 817 7.19 13.93 -31.44
CA SER A 817 8.52 14.15 -32.02
C SER A 817 8.45 14.27 -33.55
N GLY A 818 9.26 15.18 -34.12
CA GLY A 818 9.43 15.35 -35.57
C GLY A 818 8.67 16.50 -36.26
N ASN A 819 9.08 16.77 -37.51
CA ASN A 819 8.81 18.02 -38.24
C ASN A 819 7.32 18.23 -38.63
N ALA A 820 6.56 17.15 -38.79
CA ALA A 820 5.14 17.23 -39.21
C ALA A 820 4.23 17.75 -38.09
N TRP A 821 4.64 17.58 -36.83
CA TRP A 821 3.84 17.85 -35.64
C TRP A 821 4.26 19.10 -34.88
N GLN A 822 5.35 19.77 -35.29
CA GLN A 822 5.78 21.08 -34.77
C GLN A 822 4.71 22.18 -34.89
N ARG A 823 3.61 21.97 -35.64
CA ARG A 823 2.48 22.90 -35.74
C ARG A 823 1.38 22.70 -34.69
N GLN A 824 1.38 21.60 -33.94
CA GLN A 824 0.44 21.34 -32.84
C GLN A 824 1.16 21.53 -31.50
N GLY A 825 0.45 22.05 -30.49
CA GLY A 825 1.00 22.14 -29.14
C GLY A 825 1.03 20.77 -28.44
N PRO A 826 1.56 20.68 -27.21
CA PRO A 826 1.60 19.42 -26.46
C PRO A 826 0.20 18.96 -26.06
N THR A 827 0.09 17.73 -25.57
CA THR A 827 -1.13 17.20 -24.96
C THR A 827 -0.90 17.03 -23.46
N LEU A 828 -1.82 17.55 -22.64
CA LEU A 828 -1.88 17.20 -21.22
C LEU A 828 -2.55 15.84 -21.12
N VAL A 829 -1.79 14.85 -20.67
CA VAL A 829 -2.27 13.49 -20.45
C VAL A 829 -2.51 13.30 -18.96
N LEU A 830 -3.66 12.75 -18.61
CA LEU A 830 -3.97 12.32 -17.26
C LEU A 830 -3.99 10.79 -17.23
N PHE A 831 -3.13 10.20 -16.40
CA PHE A 831 -3.28 8.82 -16.00
C PHE A 831 -4.28 8.79 -14.84
N GLU A 832 -5.42 8.16 -15.08
CA GLU A 832 -6.62 8.32 -14.25
C GLU A 832 -7.16 6.99 -13.72
N ARG A 833 -7.85 7.04 -12.57
CA ARG A 833 -8.58 5.87 -12.05
C ARG A 833 -10.03 5.94 -12.49
N ALA A 834 -10.54 4.86 -13.05
CA ALA A 834 -11.96 4.72 -13.24
C ALA A 834 -12.72 4.76 -11.89
N ASN A 835 -13.75 5.59 -11.81
CA ASN A 835 -14.70 5.61 -10.71
C ASN A 835 -15.58 4.34 -10.76
N ALA A 836 -15.04 3.23 -10.25
CA ALA A 836 -15.66 1.91 -10.30
C ALA A 836 -16.16 1.46 -8.92
N VAL A 837 -17.08 0.49 -8.94
CA VAL A 837 -17.46 -0.27 -7.75
C VAL A 837 -16.21 -0.88 -7.15
N ILE A 838 -15.98 -0.61 -5.87
CA ILE A 838 -14.85 -1.17 -5.13
C ILE A 838 -15.35 -2.40 -4.38
N GLY A 839 -14.75 -3.56 -4.66
CA GLY A 839 -15.07 -4.78 -3.93
C GLY A 839 -14.76 -4.64 -2.43
N ASP A 840 -15.41 -5.45 -1.60
CA ASP A 840 -15.32 -5.34 -0.14
C ASP A 840 -13.87 -5.37 0.38
N THR A 841 -12.98 -6.10 -0.30
CA THR A 841 -11.58 -6.29 0.08
C THR A 841 -10.59 -5.24 -0.43
N TYR A 842 -11.07 -4.18 -1.09
CA TYR A 842 -10.20 -3.19 -1.72
C TYR A 842 -10.31 -1.82 -1.04
N PHE A 843 -9.15 -1.19 -0.78
CA PHE A 843 -9.10 0.19 -0.28
C PHE A 843 -9.34 1.21 -1.40
N THR A 844 -8.70 1.00 -2.55
CA THR A 844 -8.88 1.76 -3.80
C THR A 844 -8.58 0.80 -4.96
N GLY A 845 -9.34 0.78 -6.06
CA GLY A 845 -9.17 -0.33 -7.02
C GLY A 845 -9.98 -0.26 -8.31
N GLY A 846 -9.99 0.90 -8.96
CA GLY A 846 -10.54 1.03 -10.32
C GLY A 846 -9.53 0.57 -11.37
N ALA A 847 -10.00 0.32 -12.59
CA ALA A 847 -9.12 0.16 -13.74
C ALA A 847 -8.34 1.47 -13.99
N PRO A 848 -7.06 1.41 -14.39
CA PRO A 848 -6.36 2.59 -14.90
C PRO A 848 -6.98 3.03 -16.23
N GLY A 849 -6.82 4.30 -16.56
CA GLY A 849 -7.25 4.90 -17.81
C GLY A 849 -6.31 6.01 -18.25
N LEU A 850 -6.48 6.46 -19.49
CA LEU A 850 -5.78 7.62 -20.03
C LEU A 850 -6.78 8.59 -20.65
N ALA A 851 -6.68 9.85 -20.26
CA ALA A 851 -7.39 10.95 -20.89
C ALA A 851 -6.39 11.97 -21.45
N GLY A 852 -6.65 12.45 -22.67
CA GLY A 852 -5.84 13.46 -23.34
C GLY A 852 -6.58 14.79 -23.46
N TYR A 853 -5.87 15.89 -23.22
CA TYR A 853 -6.36 17.24 -23.48
C TYR A 853 -5.36 17.96 -24.39
N PRO A 854 -5.65 18.14 -25.68
CA PRO A 854 -4.76 18.86 -26.58
C PRO A 854 -4.59 20.32 -26.11
N LEU A 855 -3.35 20.81 -25.99
CA LEU A 855 -3.07 22.22 -25.76
C LEU A 855 -2.69 22.89 -27.07
N SER A 856 -3.29 24.05 -27.33
CA SER A 856 -2.79 24.93 -28.38
C SER A 856 -1.56 25.71 -27.91
N ARG A 857 -0.77 26.23 -28.85
CA ARG A 857 0.42 27.04 -28.54
C ARG A 857 0.10 28.38 -27.88
N ASP A 858 -1.14 28.86 -27.96
CA ASP A 858 -1.65 30.01 -27.19
C ASP A 858 -2.26 29.58 -25.84
N ALA A 859 -1.82 28.43 -25.31
CA ALA A 859 -2.15 27.92 -23.98
C ALA A 859 -3.65 27.66 -23.73
N LYS A 860 -4.42 27.33 -24.76
CA LYS A 860 -5.83 26.94 -24.60
C LYS A 860 -5.96 25.42 -24.53
N LEU A 861 -6.65 24.94 -23.51
CA LEU A 861 -6.96 23.53 -23.35
C LEU A 861 -8.15 23.15 -24.24
N GLY A 862 -7.96 22.16 -25.09
CA GLY A 862 -8.98 21.55 -25.94
C GLY A 862 -9.96 20.65 -25.15
N PRO A 863 -10.95 20.07 -25.84
CA PRO A 863 -11.86 19.09 -25.23
C PRO A 863 -11.09 17.83 -24.81
N MET A 864 -11.66 17.11 -23.84
CA MET A 864 -11.15 15.81 -23.41
C MET A 864 -11.29 14.78 -24.53
N GLU A 865 -10.22 14.01 -24.74
CA GLU A 865 -10.20 12.79 -25.54
C GLU A 865 -10.04 11.59 -24.59
N ASP A 866 -11.07 10.72 -24.54
CA ASP A 866 -11.01 9.47 -23.80
C ASP A 866 -10.21 8.43 -24.62
N TRP A 867 -9.09 7.95 -24.08
CA TRP A 867 -8.26 6.93 -24.71
C TRP A 867 -8.48 5.53 -24.12
N GLY A 868 -9.44 5.40 -23.20
CA GLY A 868 -9.96 4.13 -22.70
C GLY A 868 -9.25 3.58 -21.48
N SER A 869 -9.79 2.47 -20.97
CA SER A 869 -9.25 1.75 -19.82
C SER A 869 -8.05 0.88 -20.19
N LEU A 870 -7.09 0.85 -19.29
CA LEU A 870 -5.90 0.01 -19.32
C LEU A 870 -6.13 -1.27 -18.50
N PRO A 871 -5.40 -2.36 -18.77
CA PRO A 871 -5.43 -3.55 -17.94
C PRO A 871 -4.89 -3.28 -16.54
N GLY A 872 -5.35 -4.08 -15.59
CA GLY A 872 -4.88 -4.04 -14.20
C GLY A 872 -5.72 -3.19 -13.26
N LEU A 873 -5.12 -2.83 -12.13
CA LEU A 873 -5.69 -1.88 -11.18
C LEU A 873 -4.85 -0.59 -11.23
N PHE A 874 -5.51 0.57 -11.14
CA PHE A 874 -4.92 1.93 -11.19
C PHE A 874 -3.76 2.16 -10.22
N THR A 875 -3.52 1.20 -9.38
CA THR A 875 -2.89 1.38 -8.11
C THR A 875 -1.58 0.58 -8.04
N GLU A 876 -1.23 -0.14 -9.10
CA GLU A 876 0.12 -0.69 -9.27
C GLU A 876 1.10 0.37 -9.80
N THR A 877 0.98 1.59 -9.28
CA THR A 877 1.71 2.77 -9.71
C THR A 877 3.20 2.64 -9.45
N LEU A 878 3.96 3.17 -10.40
CA LEU A 878 5.39 3.32 -10.30
C LEU A 878 5.71 4.28 -9.16
N ARG A 879 6.65 3.91 -8.30
CA ARG A 879 7.21 4.86 -7.35
C ARG A 879 8.36 5.60 -7.99
N LEU A 880 8.43 6.91 -7.76
CA LEU A 880 9.60 7.74 -8.07
C LEU A 880 10.73 7.62 -7.02
N ASP A 881 10.38 7.01 -5.87
CA ASP A 881 10.85 7.21 -4.48
C ASP A 881 11.09 8.65 -3.99
N ARG A 882 10.79 8.90 -2.70
CA ARG A 882 11.26 9.97 -1.78
C ARG A 882 10.87 9.65 -0.32
N GLN A 883 11.71 9.99 0.67
CA GLN A 883 11.37 10.05 2.13
C GLN A 883 12.33 10.96 2.92
N ARG A 884 11.98 11.51 4.10
CA ARG A 884 10.76 11.36 4.96
C ARG A 884 9.91 12.63 4.98
N GLN A 885 8.60 12.50 5.25
CA GLN A 885 7.86 13.51 6.02
C GLN A 885 8.02 13.18 7.50
#